data_AF-A0A0G1T0Y8-F1
#
_entry.id   AF-A0A0G1T0Y8-F1
#
_cell.length_a   1.000
_cell.length_b   1.000
_cell.length_c   1.000
_cell.angle_alpha   90.00
_cell.angle_beta   90.00
_cell.angle_gamma   90.00
#
_symmetry.space_group_name_H-M   'P 1'
#
loop_
_entity.id
_entity.type
_entity.pdbx_description
1 polymer ?
#
loop_
_entity_poly.entity_id
_entity_poly.type
_entity_poly.pdbx_seq_one_letter_code
_entity_poly.pdbx_strand_id
1 'polypeptide(L)'
;MKIEFIDFKQNFRIQRISCGNDALVRNAAGQYRLNENLMLFPSQGGVKILFSFLTGKAFKISSADYRKYIERFNEQPSFPYILLELGIVVGRGDTLDKAFFDPPPKMFQNLALNMVPTCNLRCRYCYASSGRRTETAIMPLSLAKKAIDYVSRYCEGELNLNIVGEGEPTLVFDSLRHVIAYAKRKVKRVKVNPLSTNGVVTSRIATWLARNIDELQVSCDGPGFIQDKYRPLASGGKSSPAVERTIRQFVRMGKNFRVRATITDDTFGNEKKVINYFFQLGVQRLMFGVLENVGATAGMIKVKQFRQRKVFRKRNHLQELLVLAELQDEVGMRDYDPYLSRIGTTVTCGIYTKSFFVLDPYGNVSACERHTGPYDFKAYPFLKEFIIGRYNPEKKDFDIDFQKLEWFQETIRAILKANACASCSQAPACGAVCLYQIAHRHGSFFPVRRHCDSVDKQFPASMFKYITDKYLVRKIPCLELQHGVLSYRLTYHSFSLSVQRVGGSMRENPYVYVTASDDLIALAKDILAYKNRRVELTLFLLKFDFNSETASRQDGERVRRFLSVLKKNHVYFKISRPLPRSLWGQEYLTVCTEYGLPAHFKECVELYMKQGAVVRFVNGRVGKQSWNVYGDRDEIYQDFLESQAS
;
A
#
# COMPACT_ATOMS: atom_id res chain seq x y z
N MET A 1 8.91 3.49 -32.22
CA MET A 1 9.08 3.87 -30.79
C MET A 1 8.83 2.66 -29.91
N LYS A 2 9.66 2.42 -28.88
CA LYS A 2 9.45 1.35 -27.88
C LYS A 2 9.07 1.98 -26.54
N ILE A 3 7.95 1.57 -25.95
CA ILE A 3 7.49 2.05 -24.64
C ILE A 3 7.31 0.85 -23.71
N GLU A 4 7.87 0.97 -22.51
CA GLU A 4 7.61 0.09 -21.39
C GLU A 4 6.76 0.85 -20.38
N PHE A 5 5.66 0.26 -19.90
CA PHE A 5 4.77 0.94 -18.98
C PHE A 5 4.17 0.00 -17.94
N ILE A 6 3.67 0.58 -16.86
CA ILE A 6 2.96 -0.10 -15.79
C ILE A 6 1.56 0.46 -15.69
N ASP A 7 0.60 -0.43 -15.57
CA ASP A 7 -0.77 -0.11 -15.18
C ASP A 7 -0.98 -0.54 -13.71
N PHE A 8 -1.18 0.47 -12.85
CA PHE A 8 -1.36 0.28 -11.42
C PHE A 8 -2.70 -0.40 -11.10
N LYS A 9 -3.69 -0.32 -12.00
CA LYS A 9 -4.97 -1.03 -11.86
C LYS A 9 -4.85 -2.51 -12.21
N GLN A 10 -3.82 -2.91 -12.96
CA GLN A 10 -3.60 -4.29 -13.39
C GLN A 10 -2.48 -4.99 -12.58
N ASN A 11 -2.47 -4.80 -11.26
CA ASN A 11 -1.49 -5.41 -10.35
C ASN A 11 -0.03 -5.07 -10.70
N PHE A 12 0.24 -3.85 -11.17
CA PHE A 12 1.58 -3.36 -11.50
C PHE A 12 2.31 -4.18 -12.59
N ARG A 13 1.57 -4.90 -13.44
CA ARG A 13 2.19 -5.66 -14.53
C ARG A 13 2.87 -4.73 -15.52
N ILE A 14 4.12 -5.06 -15.86
CA ILE A 14 4.89 -4.36 -16.88
C ILE A 14 4.40 -4.83 -18.25
N GLN A 15 4.06 -3.87 -19.09
CA GLN A 15 3.66 -4.09 -20.47
C GLN A 15 4.67 -3.42 -21.39
N ARG A 16 4.95 -4.06 -22.52
CA ARG A 16 5.87 -3.56 -23.54
C ARG A 16 5.12 -3.48 -24.84
N ILE A 17 5.11 -2.29 -25.43
CA ILE A 17 4.51 -2.07 -26.73
C ILE A 17 5.56 -1.43 -27.62
N SER A 18 5.68 -1.96 -28.84
CA SER A 18 6.56 -1.45 -29.87
C SER A 18 5.74 -1.12 -31.10
N CYS A 19 5.94 0.09 -31.62
CA CYS A 19 5.29 0.55 -32.83
C CYS A 19 6.34 0.73 -33.94
N GLY A 20 6.08 0.18 -35.12
CA GLY A 20 6.85 0.38 -36.35
C GLY A 20 6.68 1.81 -36.90
N ASN A 21 7.47 2.17 -37.93
CA ASN A 21 7.50 3.53 -38.47
C ASN A 21 6.20 3.93 -39.22
N ASP A 22 5.40 2.98 -39.70
CA ASP A 22 4.23 3.22 -40.54
C ASP A 22 2.94 3.59 -39.78
N ALA A 23 3.01 3.73 -38.45
CA ALA A 23 1.87 4.05 -37.59
C ALA A 23 2.02 5.45 -36.98
N LEU A 24 2.20 6.46 -37.83
CA LEU A 24 2.18 7.88 -37.46
C LEU A 24 0.77 8.46 -37.65
N VAL A 25 0.31 9.21 -36.66
CA VAL A 25 -0.94 9.98 -36.70
C VAL A 25 -0.61 11.42 -37.05
N ARG A 26 -1.26 11.98 -38.07
CA ARG A 26 -1.13 13.39 -38.42
C ARG A 26 -1.84 14.26 -37.39
N ASN A 27 -1.16 15.30 -36.90
CA ASN A 27 -1.74 16.30 -36.00
C ASN A 27 -2.16 17.57 -36.79
N ALA A 28 -3.04 17.39 -37.77
CA ALA A 28 -3.52 18.49 -38.59
C ALA A 28 -4.35 19.47 -37.73
N ALA A 29 -4.12 20.78 -37.89
CA ALA A 29 -4.87 21.85 -37.21
C ALA A 29 -4.94 21.74 -35.67
N GLY A 30 -3.98 21.04 -35.04
CA GLY A 30 -3.93 20.89 -33.58
C GLY A 30 -5.08 20.06 -33.00
N GLN A 31 -5.65 19.11 -33.76
CA GLN A 31 -6.72 18.22 -33.27
C GLN A 31 -6.36 17.45 -31.99
N TYR A 32 -5.07 17.23 -31.75
CA TYR A 32 -4.56 16.53 -30.58
C TYR A 32 -3.75 17.44 -29.65
N ARG A 33 -3.67 17.04 -28.39
CA ARG A 33 -2.89 17.69 -27.33
C ARG A 33 -2.24 16.64 -26.44
N LEU A 34 -1.16 17.01 -25.74
CA LEU A 34 -0.68 16.19 -24.63
C LEU A 34 -1.76 16.12 -23.54
N ASN A 35 -1.87 14.95 -22.92
CA ASN A 35 -2.72 14.78 -21.76
C ASN A 35 -2.19 15.62 -20.59
N GLU A 36 -2.97 16.61 -20.14
CA GLU A 36 -2.58 17.55 -19.08
C GLU A 36 -2.44 16.91 -17.70
N ASN A 37 -3.04 15.73 -17.53
CA ASN A 37 -2.89 14.92 -16.31
C ASN A 37 -1.57 14.14 -16.28
N LEU A 38 -0.76 14.21 -17.34
CA LEU A 38 0.59 13.66 -17.33
C LEU A 38 1.53 14.56 -16.55
N MET A 39 2.36 13.91 -15.77
CA MET A 39 3.45 14.54 -15.06
C MET A 39 4.75 13.92 -15.51
N LEU A 40 5.75 14.77 -15.73
CA LEU A 40 7.12 14.33 -15.89
C LEU A 40 7.73 14.13 -14.51
N PHE A 41 8.20 12.92 -14.24
CA PHE A 41 9.11 12.68 -13.14
C PHE A 41 10.56 12.76 -13.61
N PRO A 42 11.44 13.46 -12.87
CA PRO A 42 12.86 13.38 -13.12
C PRO A 42 13.35 11.99 -12.73
N SER A 43 13.63 11.13 -13.71
CA SER A 43 14.43 9.92 -13.52
C SER A 43 15.91 10.24 -13.76
N GLN A 44 16.78 9.64 -12.96
CA GLN A 44 18.23 9.72 -13.15
C GLN A 44 18.68 8.76 -14.25
N GLY A 45 19.59 9.23 -15.11
CA GLY A 45 20.25 8.47 -16.17
C GLY A 45 19.37 8.22 -17.39
N GLY A 46 19.67 8.82 -18.55
CA GLY A 46 19.19 8.42 -19.89
C GLY A 46 17.68 8.40 -20.22
N VAL A 47 16.77 8.17 -19.27
CA VAL A 47 15.34 7.94 -19.48
C VAL A 47 14.49 9.01 -18.78
N LYS A 48 13.24 9.17 -19.21
CA LYS A 48 12.21 9.98 -18.59
C LYS A 48 11.04 9.08 -18.20
N ILE A 49 10.39 9.39 -17.09
CA ILE A 49 9.15 8.72 -16.68
C ILE A 49 7.99 9.70 -16.79
N LEU A 50 7.03 9.37 -17.63
CA LEU A 50 5.74 10.06 -17.71
C LEU A 50 4.71 9.25 -16.97
N PHE A 51 3.79 9.88 -16.26
CA PHE A 51 2.75 9.12 -15.57
C PHE A 51 1.50 9.96 -15.37
N SER A 52 0.37 9.28 -15.17
CA SER A 52 -0.90 9.92 -14.87
C SER A 52 -1.54 9.25 -13.65
N PHE A 53 -1.82 10.05 -12.61
CA PHE A 53 -2.57 9.60 -11.44
C PHE A 53 -4.03 9.25 -11.81
N LEU A 54 -4.57 9.83 -12.87
CA LEU A 54 -5.95 9.62 -13.31
C LEU A 54 -6.12 8.28 -14.02
N THR A 55 -5.20 7.92 -14.92
CA THR A 55 -5.26 6.60 -15.56
C THR A 55 -4.62 5.53 -14.69
N GLY A 56 -3.74 5.93 -13.77
CA GLY A 56 -2.91 5.02 -13.00
C GLY A 56 -1.86 4.33 -13.85
N LYS A 57 -1.33 5.01 -14.87
CA LYS A 57 -0.29 4.47 -15.75
C LYS A 57 1.00 5.25 -15.62
N ALA A 58 2.13 4.56 -15.66
CA ALA A 58 3.47 5.16 -15.74
C ALA A 58 4.24 4.56 -16.92
N PHE A 59 4.83 5.42 -17.73
CA PHE A 59 5.49 5.13 -19.00
C PHE A 59 6.96 5.50 -18.91
N LYS A 60 7.83 4.57 -19.28
CA LYS A 60 9.25 4.79 -19.48
C LYS A 60 9.50 5.14 -20.94
N ILE A 61 10.13 6.29 -21.15
CA ILE A 61 10.46 6.82 -22.47
C ILE A 61 11.93 7.22 -22.50
N SER A 62 12.63 6.97 -23.62
CA SER A 62 14.01 7.40 -23.77
C SER A 62 14.09 8.93 -23.76
N SER A 63 15.20 9.52 -23.30
CA SER A 63 15.34 10.99 -23.34
C SER A 63 15.28 11.54 -24.78
N ALA A 64 15.74 10.77 -25.77
CA ALA A 64 15.66 11.13 -27.18
C ALA A 64 14.21 11.16 -27.68
N ASP A 65 13.43 10.10 -27.42
CA ASP A 65 12.02 10.06 -27.82
C ASP A 65 11.18 11.09 -27.06
N TYR A 66 11.48 11.34 -25.78
CA TYR A 66 10.82 12.38 -25.00
C TYR A 66 11.04 13.76 -25.64
N ARG A 67 12.29 14.12 -25.95
CA ARG A 67 12.62 15.41 -26.58
C ARG A 67 11.94 15.54 -27.95
N LYS A 68 11.93 14.45 -28.73
CA LYS A 68 11.38 14.44 -30.09
C LYS A 68 9.86 14.55 -30.12
N TYR A 69 9.17 13.73 -29.32
CA TYR A 69 7.71 13.56 -29.45
C TYR A 69 6.89 14.21 -28.35
N ILE A 70 7.47 14.50 -27.18
CA ILE A 70 6.73 15.03 -26.03
C ILE A 70 7.08 16.51 -25.79
N GLU A 71 8.37 16.80 -25.59
CA GLU A 71 8.83 18.17 -25.30
C GLU A 71 8.48 19.14 -26.45
N ARG A 72 8.65 18.67 -27.69
CA ARG A 72 8.35 19.43 -28.91
C ARG A 72 7.03 19.03 -29.56
N PHE A 73 6.07 18.48 -28.80
CA PHE A 73 4.83 17.91 -29.36
C PHE A 73 4.08 18.89 -30.27
N ASN A 74 3.96 20.16 -29.87
CA ASN A 74 3.25 21.19 -30.64
C ASN A 74 3.94 21.56 -31.97
N GLU A 75 5.21 21.20 -32.14
CA GLU A 75 5.98 21.45 -33.36
C GLU A 75 5.93 20.25 -34.33
N GLN A 76 5.37 19.11 -33.90
CA GLN A 76 5.37 17.89 -34.70
C GLN A 76 4.13 17.81 -35.61
N PRO A 77 4.29 17.65 -36.94
CA PRO A 77 3.16 17.46 -37.86
C PRO A 77 2.51 16.08 -37.71
N SER A 78 3.22 15.13 -37.10
CA SER A 78 2.73 13.79 -36.81
C SER A 78 3.42 13.20 -35.58
N PHE A 79 2.77 12.22 -34.95
CA PHE A 79 3.30 11.53 -33.77
C PHE A 79 2.97 10.03 -33.82
N PRO A 80 3.72 9.17 -33.11
CA PRO A 80 3.44 7.73 -33.06
C PRO A 80 2.05 7.40 -32.50
N TYR A 81 1.27 6.58 -33.20
CA TYR A 81 -0.10 6.17 -32.79
C TYR A 81 -0.14 5.59 -31.37
N ILE A 82 0.91 4.88 -30.96
CA ILE A 82 1.08 4.36 -29.61
C ILE A 82 0.91 5.44 -28.52
N LEU A 83 1.23 6.71 -28.78
CA LEU A 83 1.01 7.78 -27.80
C LEU A 83 -0.48 8.07 -27.59
N LEU A 84 -1.31 7.92 -28.62
CA LEU A 84 -2.77 8.03 -28.53
C LEU A 84 -3.35 6.80 -27.84
N GLU A 85 -2.94 5.60 -28.24
CA GLU A 85 -3.39 4.33 -27.65
C GLU A 85 -3.11 4.27 -26.13
N LEU A 86 -1.95 4.78 -25.71
CA LEU A 86 -1.57 4.83 -24.30
C LEU A 86 -2.21 6.00 -23.53
N GLY A 87 -2.93 6.90 -24.19
CA GLY A 87 -3.52 8.10 -23.60
C GLY A 87 -2.49 9.13 -23.16
N ILE A 88 -1.28 9.09 -23.73
CA ILE A 88 -0.25 10.12 -23.53
C ILE A 88 -0.62 11.38 -24.31
N VAL A 89 -1.17 11.17 -25.51
CA VAL A 89 -1.80 12.18 -26.36
C VAL A 89 -3.31 11.92 -26.36
N VAL A 90 -4.11 12.98 -26.36
CA VAL A 90 -5.58 12.93 -26.37
C VAL A 90 -6.15 13.93 -27.37
N GLY A 91 -7.39 13.75 -27.79
CA GLY A 91 -8.08 14.73 -28.62
C GLY A 91 -8.34 16.03 -27.84
N ARG A 92 -8.31 17.18 -28.52
CA ARG A 92 -8.61 18.48 -27.86
C ARG A 92 -10.02 18.55 -27.26
N GLY A 93 -10.97 17.74 -27.73
CA GLY A 93 -12.33 17.63 -27.18
C GLY A 93 -12.49 16.59 -26.06
N ASP A 94 -11.45 15.79 -25.76
CA ASP A 94 -11.56 14.74 -24.76
C ASP A 94 -11.62 15.33 -23.35
N THR A 95 -12.67 14.96 -22.60
CA THR A 95 -12.96 15.47 -21.26
C THR A 95 -12.59 14.46 -20.18
N LEU A 96 -11.30 14.08 -20.13
CA LEU A 96 -10.77 13.20 -19.09
C LEU A 96 -11.11 13.72 -17.67
N ASP A 97 -11.22 15.04 -17.49
CA ASP A 97 -11.55 15.67 -16.21
C ASP A 97 -13.00 15.45 -15.77
N LYS A 98 -13.98 15.36 -16.69
CA LYS A 98 -15.41 15.24 -16.33
C LYS A 98 -15.73 13.92 -15.63
N ALA A 99 -15.17 12.81 -16.13
CA ALA A 99 -15.39 11.49 -15.54
C ALA A 99 -14.88 11.37 -14.09
N PHE A 100 -13.88 12.17 -13.71
CA PHE A 100 -13.34 12.16 -12.37
C PHE A 100 -14.26 12.84 -11.34
N PHE A 101 -14.97 13.92 -11.72
CA PHE A 101 -15.81 14.71 -10.82
C PHE A 101 -17.31 14.42 -10.95
N ASP A 102 -17.76 13.51 -11.81
CA ASP A 102 -19.17 13.14 -11.91
C ASP A 102 -19.37 11.63 -11.82
N PRO A 103 -19.06 11.02 -10.65
CA PRO A 103 -19.26 9.60 -10.46
C PRO A 103 -20.76 9.26 -10.45
N PRO A 104 -21.16 8.09 -11.00
CA PRO A 104 -22.56 7.68 -10.97
C PRO A 104 -23.03 7.55 -9.51
N PRO A 105 -24.25 8.04 -9.19
CA PRO A 105 -24.77 7.95 -7.83
C PRO A 105 -24.97 6.48 -7.46
N LYS A 106 -24.53 6.10 -6.25
CA LYS A 106 -24.76 4.76 -5.67
C LYS A 106 -25.40 4.89 -4.31
N MET A 107 -26.65 5.35 -4.30
CA MET A 107 -27.33 5.79 -3.08
C MET A 107 -27.33 4.71 -2.01
N PHE A 108 -26.76 5.03 -0.84
CA PHE A 108 -26.70 4.16 0.34
C PHE A 108 -26.16 2.73 0.10
N GLN A 109 -25.30 2.52 -0.91
CA GLN A 109 -24.67 1.23 -1.15
C GLN A 109 -23.77 0.77 0.02
N ASN A 110 -23.23 1.70 0.81
CA ASN A 110 -22.39 1.40 1.97
C ASN A 110 -23.13 1.73 3.27
N LEU A 111 -23.51 0.68 4.00
CA LEU A 111 -24.08 0.79 5.34
C LEU A 111 -22.96 0.59 6.37
N ALA A 112 -22.72 1.61 7.17
CA ALA A 112 -21.80 1.58 8.30
C ALA A 112 -22.58 1.52 9.61
N LEU A 113 -22.33 0.50 10.43
CA LEU A 113 -22.96 0.34 11.74
C LEU A 113 -21.92 0.52 12.86
N ASN A 114 -22.10 1.54 13.70
CA ASN A 114 -21.37 1.67 14.95
C ASN A 114 -22.11 0.88 16.04
N MET A 115 -21.68 -0.35 16.29
CA MET A 115 -22.44 -1.26 17.16
C MET A 115 -22.24 -1.01 18.66
N VAL A 116 -21.04 -0.56 19.05
CA VAL A 116 -20.66 -0.40 20.46
C VAL A 116 -19.48 0.57 20.60
N PRO A 117 -19.54 1.56 21.52
CA PRO A 117 -18.45 2.50 21.77
C PRO A 117 -17.42 1.99 22.79
N THR A 118 -17.72 0.89 23.49
CA THR A 118 -16.83 0.30 24.50
C THR A 118 -15.77 -0.61 23.87
N CYS A 119 -14.61 -0.68 24.50
CA CYS A 119 -13.48 -1.46 24.03
C CYS A 119 -12.74 -2.12 25.21
N ASN A 120 -12.17 -3.30 24.98
CA ASN A 120 -11.32 -4.03 25.93
C ASN A 120 -9.84 -3.59 25.92
N LEU A 121 -9.48 -2.62 25.07
CA LEU A 121 -8.19 -1.91 25.09
C LEU A 121 -8.33 -0.47 25.57
N ARG A 122 -7.20 0.15 25.92
CA ARG A 122 -7.07 1.59 26.23
C ARG A 122 -5.98 2.21 25.38
N CYS A 123 -6.11 2.10 24.05
CA CYS A 123 -5.11 2.64 23.13
C CYS A 123 -4.86 4.12 23.39
N ARG A 124 -3.60 4.52 23.50
CA ARG A 124 -3.19 5.89 23.87
C ARG A 124 -3.58 6.91 22.81
N TYR A 125 -3.57 6.49 21.55
CA TYR A 125 -3.87 7.35 20.41
C TYR A 125 -5.30 7.17 19.85
N CYS A 126 -6.18 6.47 20.56
CA CYS A 126 -7.49 6.10 20.04
C CYS A 126 -8.28 7.33 19.59
N TYR A 127 -8.58 7.43 18.29
CA TYR A 127 -9.40 8.52 17.75
C TYR A 127 -10.81 8.55 18.37
N ALA A 128 -11.32 7.39 18.76
CA ALA A 128 -12.62 7.24 19.38
C ALA A 128 -12.56 7.25 20.93
N SER A 129 -11.40 7.50 21.55
CA SER A 129 -11.25 7.49 23.02
C SER A 129 -11.95 6.30 23.73
N SER A 130 -12.01 5.13 23.07
CA SER A 130 -12.89 4.03 23.45
C SER A 130 -12.66 3.56 24.89
N GLY A 131 -13.76 3.31 25.61
CA GLY A 131 -13.70 2.86 27.01
C GLY A 131 -13.17 3.89 28.01
N ARG A 132 -12.91 5.14 27.59
CA ARG A 132 -12.70 6.31 28.46
C ARG A 132 -13.92 7.24 28.51
N ARG A 133 -14.95 6.89 27.73
CA ARG A 133 -16.21 7.62 27.56
C ARG A 133 -17.23 7.16 28.60
N THR A 134 -18.16 8.04 28.96
CA THR A 134 -19.30 7.69 29.82
C THR A 134 -20.43 7.02 29.02
N GLU A 135 -20.44 7.20 27.71
CA GLU A 135 -21.40 6.60 26.79
C GLU A 135 -21.14 5.09 26.61
N THR A 136 -22.18 4.28 26.85
CA THR A 136 -22.13 2.80 26.80
C THR A 136 -23.21 2.18 25.90
N ALA A 137 -23.95 3.00 25.16
CA ALA A 137 -25.09 2.54 24.36
C ALA A 137 -24.67 1.48 23.34
N ILE A 138 -25.29 0.30 23.42
CA ILE A 138 -25.14 -0.77 22.44
C ILE A 138 -26.25 -0.63 21.42
N MET A 139 -25.93 -0.71 20.13
CA MET A 139 -26.91 -0.64 19.06
C MET A 139 -27.95 -1.76 19.22
N PRO A 140 -29.25 -1.43 19.33
CA PRO A 140 -30.30 -2.44 19.36
C PRO A 140 -30.33 -3.25 18.06
N LEU A 141 -30.47 -4.58 18.18
CA LEU A 141 -30.54 -5.46 17.01
C LEU A 141 -31.72 -5.09 16.09
N SER A 142 -32.85 -4.64 16.66
CA SER A 142 -34.00 -4.16 15.90
C SER A 142 -33.66 -2.94 15.04
N LEU A 143 -32.93 -1.97 15.58
CA LEU A 143 -32.48 -0.79 14.87
C LEU A 143 -31.53 -1.14 13.71
N ALA A 144 -30.56 -2.02 13.95
CA ALA A 144 -29.64 -2.50 12.91
C ALA A 144 -30.39 -3.20 11.75
N LYS A 145 -31.38 -4.05 12.07
CA LYS A 145 -32.23 -4.70 11.06
C LYS A 145 -33.03 -3.68 10.25
N LYS A 146 -33.60 -2.67 10.90
CA LYS A 146 -34.32 -1.58 10.22
C LYS A 146 -33.41 -0.80 9.29
N ALA A 147 -32.17 -0.54 9.67
CA ALA A 147 -31.19 0.10 8.80
C ALA A 147 -30.92 -0.73 7.54
N ILE A 148 -30.72 -2.05 7.70
CA ILE A 148 -30.56 -2.99 6.60
C ILE A 148 -31.81 -2.99 5.70
N ASP A 149 -33.01 -3.03 6.27
CA ASP A 149 -34.26 -2.96 5.52
C ASP A 149 -34.37 -1.65 4.71
N TYR A 150 -33.98 -0.53 5.29
CA TYR A 150 -34.01 0.77 4.62
C TYR A 150 -33.03 0.84 3.45
N VAL A 151 -31.74 0.55 3.68
CA VAL A 151 -30.72 0.62 2.62
C VAL A 151 -30.94 -0.43 1.52
N SER A 152 -31.58 -1.56 1.85
CA SER A 152 -31.90 -2.59 0.86
C SER A 152 -32.79 -2.10 -0.28
N ARG A 153 -33.57 -1.02 -0.04
CA ARG A 153 -34.41 -0.37 -1.05
C ARG A 153 -33.60 0.38 -2.11
N TYR A 154 -32.33 0.68 -1.84
CA TYR A 154 -31.47 1.53 -2.69
C TYR A 154 -30.25 0.78 -3.28
N CYS A 155 -29.84 -0.32 -2.67
CA CYS A 155 -28.54 -0.95 -2.96
C CYS A 155 -28.48 -1.82 -4.24
N GLU A 156 -29.52 -1.84 -5.08
CA GLU A 156 -29.60 -2.63 -6.33
C GLU A 156 -29.18 -4.12 -6.18
N GLY A 157 -29.42 -4.70 -5.00
CA GLY A 157 -29.06 -6.09 -4.69
C GLY A 157 -27.62 -6.32 -4.21
N GLU A 158 -26.80 -5.27 -4.08
CA GLU A 158 -25.43 -5.31 -3.58
C GLU A 158 -25.22 -4.34 -2.41
N LEU A 159 -24.96 -4.87 -1.20
CA LEU A 159 -24.71 -4.09 0.00
C LEU A 159 -23.27 -4.26 0.49
N ASN A 160 -22.57 -3.15 0.68
CA ASN A 160 -21.33 -3.09 1.44
C ASN A 160 -21.66 -2.82 2.91
N LEU A 161 -21.51 -3.83 3.76
CA LEU A 161 -21.74 -3.72 5.20
C LEU A 161 -20.40 -3.47 5.92
N ASN A 162 -20.24 -2.26 6.46
CA ASN A 162 -19.11 -1.85 7.27
C ASN A 162 -19.50 -1.93 8.75
N ILE A 163 -18.76 -2.70 9.55
CA ILE A 163 -18.87 -2.64 11.01
C ILE A 163 -17.79 -1.70 11.50
N VAL A 164 -18.19 -0.47 11.84
CA VAL A 164 -17.27 0.61 12.20
C VAL A 164 -17.09 0.62 13.72
N GLY A 165 -15.86 0.77 14.18
CA GLY A 165 -15.52 0.67 15.59
C GLY A 165 -15.17 2.01 16.22
N GLU A 166 -16.13 2.66 16.87
CA GLU A 166 -15.77 3.52 18.01
C GLU A 166 -15.30 2.68 19.19
N GLY A 167 -15.68 1.41 19.24
CA GLY A 167 -15.27 0.42 20.22
C GLY A 167 -14.81 -0.87 19.54
N GLU A 168 -14.90 -1.98 20.27
CA GLU A 168 -14.55 -3.31 19.77
C GLU A 168 -15.83 -4.10 19.44
N PRO A 169 -16.18 -4.28 18.14
CA PRO A 169 -17.44 -4.92 17.76
C PRO A 169 -17.54 -6.38 18.20
N THR A 170 -16.40 -7.06 18.43
CA THR A 170 -16.40 -8.44 18.91
C THR A 170 -16.83 -8.59 20.37
N LEU A 171 -16.94 -7.49 21.14
CA LEU A 171 -17.54 -7.52 22.48
C LEU A 171 -19.05 -7.77 22.45
N VAL A 172 -19.73 -7.38 21.36
CA VAL A 172 -21.17 -7.64 21.13
C VAL A 172 -21.36 -8.76 20.12
N PHE A 173 -20.61 -9.85 20.31
CA PHE A 173 -20.47 -10.93 19.34
C PHE A 173 -21.80 -11.49 18.84
N ASP A 174 -22.77 -11.77 19.72
CA ASP A 174 -24.04 -12.36 19.30
C ASP A 174 -24.87 -11.41 18.43
N SER A 175 -24.92 -10.12 18.79
CA SER A 175 -25.53 -9.08 17.95
C SER A 175 -24.84 -8.98 16.60
N LEU A 176 -23.50 -8.99 16.57
CA LEU A 176 -22.71 -8.98 15.33
C LEU A 176 -23.07 -10.15 14.42
N ARG A 177 -23.13 -11.38 14.96
CA ARG A 177 -23.53 -12.56 14.18
C ARG A 177 -24.93 -12.41 13.60
N HIS A 178 -25.88 -11.95 14.41
CA HIS A 178 -27.28 -11.80 13.99
C HIS A 178 -27.46 -10.71 12.93
N VAL A 179 -26.75 -9.58 13.04
CA VAL A 179 -26.78 -8.50 12.05
C VAL A 179 -26.26 -9.00 10.70
N ILE A 180 -25.10 -9.65 10.67
CA ILE A 180 -24.51 -10.17 9.43
C ILE A 180 -25.41 -11.24 8.80
N ALA A 181 -25.93 -12.17 9.61
CA ALA A 181 -26.86 -13.20 9.13
C ALA A 181 -28.16 -12.59 8.59
N TYR A 182 -28.66 -11.51 9.20
CA TYR A 182 -29.84 -10.80 8.70
C TYR A 182 -29.55 -10.11 7.36
N ALA A 183 -28.43 -9.38 7.25
CA ALA A 183 -28.03 -8.73 6.01
C ALA A 183 -27.93 -9.74 4.85
N LYS A 184 -27.24 -10.86 5.05
CA LYS A 184 -27.08 -11.92 4.04
C LYS A 184 -28.40 -12.59 3.62
N ARG A 185 -29.43 -12.58 4.49
CA ARG A 185 -30.78 -13.04 4.12
C ARG A 185 -31.59 -11.97 3.39
N LYS A 186 -31.35 -10.69 3.68
CA LYS A 186 -32.14 -9.58 3.15
C LYS A 186 -31.67 -9.12 1.77
N VAL A 187 -30.37 -9.15 1.52
CA VAL A 187 -29.75 -8.63 0.29
C VAL A 187 -29.01 -9.76 -0.42
N LYS A 188 -29.17 -9.84 -1.76
CA LYS A 188 -28.64 -10.92 -2.60
C LYS A 188 -27.13 -11.07 -2.49
N ARG A 189 -26.39 -9.96 -2.51
CA ARG A 189 -24.94 -9.92 -2.34
C ARG A 189 -24.60 -8.96 -1.21
N VAL A 190 -24.10 -9.50 -0.11
CA VAL A 190 -23.56 -8.70 1.00
C VAL A 190 -22.07 -8.93 1.06
N LYS A 191 -21.31 -7.86 0.92
CA LYS A 191 -19.89 -7.85 1.20
C LYS A 191 -19.67 -7.21 2.55
N VAL A 192 -19.17 -7.99 3.51
CA VAL A 192 -18.78 -7.45 4.83
C VAL A 192 -17.37 -6.88 4.69
N ASN A 193 -17.31 -5.58 4.38
CA ASN A 193 -16.09 -4.81 4.15
C ASN A 193 -15.45 -4.43 5.49
N PRO A 194 -14.11 -4.25 5.52
CA PRO A 194 -13.32 -5.00 6.48
C PRO A 194 -13.77 -4.78 7.92
N LEU A 195 -14.24 -5.86 8.56
CA LEU A 195 -14.51 -5.81 9.99
C LEU A 195 -13.17 -5.57 10.69
N SER A 196 -13.08 -4.42 11.35
CA SER A 196 -11.91 -4.05 12.12
C SER A 196 -12.05 -4.57 13.54
N THR A 197 -11.03 -5.30 14.00
CA THR A 197 -10.94 -5.77 15.38
C THR A 197 -9.55 -5.45 15.92
N ASN A 198 -9.47 -5.19 17.21
CA ASN A 198 -8.21 -5.02 17.91
C ASN A 198 -7.42 -6.33 18.10
N GLY A 199 -8.03 -7.48 17.78
CA GLY A 199 -7.39 -8.79 17.80
C GLY A 199 -7.36 -9.49 19.16
N VAL A 200 -7.85 -8.85 20.23
CA VAL A 200 -7.97 -9.46 21.56
C VAL A 200 -9.32 -10.19 21.65
N VAL A 201 -9.36 -11.38 21.05
CA VAL A 201 -10.55 -12.23 20.96
C VAL A 201 -10.24 -13.67 21.39
N THR A 202 -11.28 -14.43 21.71
CA THR A 202 -11.14 -15.87 21.98
C THR A 202 -10.92 -16.65 20.67
N SER A 203 -10.33 -17.84 20.77
CA SER A 203 -10.16 -18.73 19.61
C SER A 203 -11.48 -19.05 18.90
N ARG A 204 -12.59 -19.14 19.64
CA ARG A 204 -13.94 -19.37 19.10
C ARG A 204 -14.39 -18.20 18.21
N ILE A 205 -14.22 -16.97 18.69
CA ILE A 205 -14.59 -15.76 17.95
C ILE A 205 -13.70 -15.61 16.72
N ALA A 206 -12.38 -15.81 16.85
CA ALA A 206 -11.46 -15.78 15.72
C ALA A 206 -11.84 -16.79 14.62
N THR A 207 -12.14 -18.05 14.98
CA THR A 207 -12.60 -19.05 14.00
C THR A 207 -13.88 -18.61 13.30
N TRP A 208 -14.85 -18.05 14.03
CA TRP A 208 -16.08 -17.57 13.43
C TRP A 208 -15.82 -16.40 12.47
N LEU A 209 -15.02 -15.42 12.88
CA LEU A 209 -14.65 -14.27 12.05
C LEU A 209 -14.00 -14.72 10.74
N ALA A 210 -13.01 -15.61 10.81
CA ALA A 210 -12.30 -16.10 9.64
C ALA A 210 -13.23 -16.81 8.63
N ARG A 211 -14.27 -17.49 9.10
CA ARG A 211 -15.23 -18.22 8.26
C ARG A 211 -16.37 -17.36 7.70
N ASN A 212 -16.76 -16.29 8.40
CA ASN A 212 -18.03 -15.59 8.11
C ASN A 212 -17.85 -14.16 7.58
N ILE A 213 -16.69 -13.55 7.79
CA ILE A 213 -16.38 -12.20 7.35
C ILE A 213 -15.55 -12.27 6.08
N ASP A 214 -15.87 -11.49 5.05
CA ASP A 214 -15.17 -11.53 3.76
C ASP A 214 -13.76 -10.94 3.88
N GLU A 215 -13.65 -9.75 4.47
CA GLU A 215 -12.39 -9.06 4.72
C GLU A 215 -12.22 -8.73 6.21
N LEU A 216 -11.06 -9.06 6.78
CA LEU A 216 -10.74 -8.77 8.18
C LEU A 216 -9.57 -7.79 8.26
N GLN A 217 -9.66 -6.86 9.21
CA GLN A 217 -8.56 -5.98 9.57
C GLN A 217 -8.23 -6.15 11.05
N VAL A 218 -7.01 -6.59 11.35
CA VAL A 218 -6.50 -6.70 12.72
C VAL A 218 -5.64 -5.49 13.03
N SER A 219 -5.96 -4.74 14.06
CA SER A 219 -5.11 -3.63 14.49
C SER A 219 -3.94 -4.13 15.35
N CYS A 220 -2.73 -3.99 14.84
CA CYS A 220 -1.49 -4.36 15.54
C CYS A 220 -0.35 -3.46 15.05
N ASP A 221 0.35 -2.79 15.96
CA ASP A 221 1.37 -1.78 15.61
C ASP A 221 2.77 -2.37 15.41
N GLY A 222 2.96 -3.65 15.78
CA GLY A 222 4.24 -4.33 15.66
C GLY A 222 4.61 -5.14 16.91
N PRO A 223 5.91 -5.31 17.19
CA PRO A 223 6.38 -6.04 18.36
C PRO A 223 5.82 -5.51 19.68
N GLY A 224 5.83 -6.35 20.73
CA GLY A 224 5.27 -6.02 22.05
C GLY A 224 5.72 -4.69 22.64
N PHE A 225 6.98 -4.28 22.45
CA PHE A 225 7.46 -2.98 22.97
C PHE A 225 6.76 -1.76 22.34
N ILE A 226 6.21 -1.88 21.13
CA ILE A 226 5.37 -0.87 20.47
C ILE A 226 3.90 -1.13 20.83
N GLN A 227 3.42 -2.33 20.55
CA GLN A 227 2.01 -2.71 20.71
C GLN A 227 1.51 -2.51 22.14
N ASP A 228 2.26 -2.97 23.15
CA ASP A 228 1.81 -2.90 24.55
C ASP A 228 1.92 -1.48 25.11
N LYS A 229 2.88 -0.69 24.61
CA LYS A 229 3.01 0.72 24.98
C LYS A 229 1.80 1.51 24.50
N TYR A 230 1.42 1.37 23.23
CA TYR A 230 0.37 2.21 22.64
C TYR A 230 -1.02 1.61 22.68
N ARG A 231 -1.18 0.28 22.76
CA ARG A 231 -2.46 -0.44 22.76
C ARG A 231 -2.59 -1.37 23.98
N PRO A 232 -2.44 -0.88 25.23
CA PRO A 232 -2.56 -1.73 26.41
C PRO A 232 -3.99 -2.26 26.58
N LEU A 233 -4.12 -3.38 27.28
CA LEU A 233 -5.42 -3.87 27.76
C LEU A 233 -6.08 -2.83 28.67
N ALA A 234 -7.40 -2.90 28.80
CA ALA A 234 -8.12 -2.03 29.74
C ALA A 234 -7.67 -2.18 31.20
N SER A 235 -7.15 -3.36 31.57
CA SER A 235 -6.53 -3.63 32.86
C SER A 235 -5.11 -3.05 33.02
N GLY A 236 -4.55 -2.42 31.99
CA GLY A 236 -3.16 -1.95 31.97
C GLY A 236 -2.13 -3.00 31.51
N GLY A 237 -2.56 -4.26 31.29
CA GLY A 237 -1.70 -5.34 30.83
C GLY A 237 -1.33 -5.29 29.34
N LYS A 238 -0.49 -6.26 28.93
CA LYS A 238 0.00 -6.42 27.55
C LYS A 238 -1.09 -6.99 26.64
N SER A 239 -1.31 -6.37 25.48
CA SER A 239 -2.25 -6.87 24.47
C SER A 239 -1.57 -7.75 23.41
N SER A 240 -0.27 -7.57 23.18
CA SER A 240 0.50 -8.26 22.16
C SER A 240 0.32 -9.79 22.17
N PRO A 241 0.31 -10.52 23.31
CA PRO A 241 0.19 -11.97 23.27
C PRO A 241 -1.17 -12.44 22.74
N ALA A 242 -2.24 -11.71 23.04
CA ALA A 242 -3.58 -12.05 22.56
C ALA A 242 -3.73 -11.74 21.06
N VAL A 243 -3.22 -10.60 20.62
CA VAL A 243 -3.26 -10.19 19.21
C VAL A 243 -2.42 -11.13 18.34
N GLU A 244 -1.22 -11.51 18.80
CA GLU A 244 -0.38 -12.50 18.11
C GLU A 244 -1.07 -13.84 17.93
N ARG A 245 -1.73 -14.36 18.98
CA ARG A 245 -2.49 -15.62 18.89
C ARG A 245 -3.57 -15.55 17.81
N THR A 246 -4.31 -14.44 17.75
CA THR A 246 -5.35 -14.22 16.73
C THR A 246 -4.75 -14.16 15.33
N ILE A 247 -3.67 -13.39 15.13
CA ILE A 247 -2.97 -13.30 13.83
C ILE A 247 -2.49 -14.68 13.39
N ARG A 248 -1.79 -15.43 14.25
CA ARG A 248 -1.31 -16.78 13.93
C ARG A 248 -2.45 -17.75 13.62
N GLN A 249 -3.61 -17.59 14.27
CA GLN A 249 -4.78 -18.39 13.96
C GLN A 249 -5.32 -18.07 12.56
N PHE A 250 -5.44 -16.79 12.17
CA PHE A 250 -5.86 -16.41 10.83
C PHE A 250 -4.90 -16.90 9.75
N VAL A 251 -3.59 -16.80 9.99
CA VAL A 251 -2.56 -17.33 9.08
C VAL A 251 -2.69 -18.85 8.92
N ARG A 252 -2.84 -19.61 10.02
CA ARG A 252 -3.03 -21.07 9.96
C ARG A 252 -4.31 -21.48 9.23
N MET A 253 -5.37 -20.66 9.32
CA MET A 253 -6.64 -20.91 8.62
C MET A 253 -6.61 -20.49 7.14
N GLY A 254 -5.49 -19.95 6.63
CA GLY A 254 -5.40 -19.44 5.26
C GLY A 254 -6.34 -18.25 5.00
N LYS A 255 -6.74 -17.54 6.06
CA LYS A 255 -7.67 -16.41 5.93
C LYS A 255 -6.96 -15.25 5.24
N ASN A 256 -7.59 -14.67 4.22
CA ASN A 256 -7.22 -13.36 3.72
C ASN A 256 -7.64 -12.28 4.74
N PHE A 257 -6.68 -11.75 5.49
CA PHE A 257 -6.84 -10.62 6.40
C PHE A 257 -5.69 -9.64 6.19
N ARG A 258 -5.90 -8.40 6.63
CA ARG A 258 -4.85 -7.38 6.68
C ARG A 258 -4.54 -6.99 8.12
N VAL A 259 -3.28 -6.72 8.41
CA VAL A 259 -2.89 -6.03 9.63
C VAL A 259 -2.85 -4.53 9.34
N ARG A 260 -3.45 -3.72 10.21
CA ARG A 260 -3.30 -2.27 10.20
C ARG A 260 -2.46 -1.84 11.40
N ALA A 261 -1.28 -1.28 11.11
CA ALA A 261 -0.35 -0.74 12.09
C ALA A 261 -0.42 0.79 12.09
N THR A 262 -0.62 1.39 13.26
CA THR A 262 -0.49 2.83 13.40
C THR A 262 0.98 3.17 13.58
N ILE A 263 1.50 4.06 12.74
CA ILE A 263 2.89 4.52 12.82
C ILE A 263 3.02 5.44 14.02
N THR A 264 4.02 5.15 14.85
CA THR A 264 4.34 5.88 16.07
C THR A 264 5.81 6.30 16.08
N ASP A 265 6.20 7.11 17.05
CA ASP A 265 7.61 7.49 17.23
C ASP A 265 8.53 6.27 17.43
N ASP A 266 8.03 5.19 18.04
CA ASP A 266 8.82 3.96 18.22
C ASP A 266 8.85 3.07 16.96
N THR A 267 8.01 3.35 15.97
CA THR A 267 8.11 2.70 14.65
C THR A 267 9.37 3.18 13.93
N PHE A 268 9.66 4.48 14.01
CA PHE A 268 10.79 5.12 13.34
C PHE A 268 12.14 4.74 13.96
N GLY A 269 13.07 4.27 13.12
CA GLY A 269 14.33 3.66 13.54
C GLY A 269 14.20 2.17 13.96
N ASN A 270 12.99 1.60 13.91
CA ASN A 270 12.74 0.19 14.17
C ASN A 270 12.07 -0.51 12.97
N GLU A 271 12.16 0.06 11.77
CA GLU A 271 11.49 -0.41 10.54
C GLU A 271 11.79 -1.89 10.28
N LYS A 272 13.07 -2.28 10.33
CA LYS A 272 13.50 -3.69 10.18
C LYS A 272 12.87 -4.61 11.23
N LYS A 273 12.72 -4.17 12.47
CA LYS A 273 12.13 -4.98 13.56
C LYS A 273 10.63 -5.15 13.36
N VAL A 274 9.95 -4.08 12.94
CA VAL A 274 8.51 -4.08 12.67
C VAL A 274 8.18 -4.99 11.49
N ILE A 275 8.89 -4.84 10.37
CA ILE A 275 8.69 -5.69 9.19
C ILE A 275 9.04 -7.15 9.51
N ASN A 276 10.16 -7.41 10.20
CA ASN A 276 10.51 -8.78 10.60
C ASN A 276 9.42 -9.41 11.47
N TYR A 277 8.88 -8.68 12.45
CA TYR A 277 7.84 -9.20 13.33
C TYR A 277 6.61 -9.67 12.55
N PHE A 278 6.08 -8.85 11.64
CA PHE A 278 4.94 -9.26 10.82
C PHE A 278 5.30 -10.40 9.86
N PHE A 279 6.54 -10.43 9.37
CA PHE A 279 7.02 -11.49 8.48
C PHE A 279 7.08 -12.83 9.20
N GLN A 280 7.59 -12.84 10.43
CA GLN A 280 7.62 -14.02 11.32
C GLN A 280 6.23 -14.50 11.74
N LEU A 281 5.23 -13.61 11.75
CA LEU A 281 3.85 -13.97 12.01
C LEU A 281 3.16 -14.57 10.78
N GLY A 282 3.76 -14.49 9.59
CA GLY A 282 3.17 -14.93 8.33
C GLY A 282 2.11 -13.97 7.77
N VAL A 283 2.16 -12.69 8.17
CA VAL A 283 1.28 -11.65 7.63
C VAL A 283 1.62 -11.41 6.17
N GLN A 284 0.60 -11.39 5.31
CA GLN A 284 0.76 -11.14 3.87
C GLN A 284 0.27 -9.76 3.43
N ARG A 285 -0.65 -9.15 4.18
CA ARG A 285 -1.20 -7.81 3.90
C ARG A 285 -0.98 -6.94 5.12
N LEU A 286 -0.13 -5.93 4.97
CA LEU A 286 0.23 -4.99 6.03
C LEU A 286 -0.03 -3.57 5.54
N MET A 287 -0.81 -2.83 6.30
CA MET A 287 -1.13 -1.44 6.02
C MET A 287 -0.63 -0.57 7.16
N PHE A 288 0.17 0.43 6.85
CA PHE A 288 0.51 1.46 7.81
C PHE A 288 -0.47 2.64 7.75
N GLY A 289 -0.83 3.18 8.91
CA GLY A 289 -1.65 4.38 9.05
C GLY A 289 -0.94 5.46 9.86
N VAL A 290 -1.05 6.71 9.42
CA VAL A 290 -0.50 7.87 10.13
C VAL A 290 -1.41 8.24 11.31
N LEU A 291 -0.81 8.65 12.43
CA LEU A 291 -1.52 9.21 13.57
C LEU A 291 -2.27 10.49 13.20
N GLU A 292 -3.51 10.60 13.64
CA GLU A 292 -4.32 11.82 13.53
C GLU A 292 -4.45 12.49 14.90
N ASN A 293 -4.53 13.83 14.93
CA ASN A 293 -4.67 14.61 16.15
C ASN A 293 -6.15 14.74 16.55
N VAL A 294 -6.77 13.62 16.92
CA VAL A 294 -8.18 13.49 17.26
C VAL A 294 -8.41 12.51 18.42
N GLY A 295 -9.50 12.67 19.16
CA GLY A 295 -9.84 11.74 20.25
C GLY A 295 -8.84 11.78 21.40
N ALA A 296 -8.31 10.63 21.81
CA ALA A 296 -7.37 10.53 22.94
C ALA A 296 -6.03 11.24 22.66
N THR A 297 -5.71 11.55 21.41
CA THR A 297 -4.54 12.40 21.07
C THR A 297 -4.86 13.89 21.10
N ALA A 298 -6.14 14.29 21.17
CA ALA A 298 -6.55 15.69 21.20
C ALA A 298 -5.96 16.37 22.44
N GLY A 299 -5.10 17.38 22.22
CA GLY A 299 -4.40 18.10 23.29
C GLY A 299 -3.07 17.49 23.73
N MET A 300 -2.79 16.20 23.46
CA MET A 300 -1.46 15.61 23.64
C MET A 300 -0.47 16.13 22.59
N ILE A 301 -0.97 16.37 21.37
CA ILE A 301 -0.23 17.05 20.31
C ILE A 301 -0.69 18.52 20.32
N LYS A 302 0.12 19.40 20.91
CA LYS A 302 -0.17 20.85 20.89
C LYS A 302 -0.37 21.26 19.43
N VAL A 303 -1.47 21.93 19.09
CA VAL A 303 -1.84 22.36 17.72
C VAL A 303 -0.70 23.13 17.00
N LYS A 304 0.24 23.72 17.74
CA LYS A 304 1.50 24.30 17.19
C LYS A 304 2.49 23.27 16.58
N GLN A 305 2.41 21.99 16.90
CA GLN A 305 3.19 20.90 16.28
C GLN A 305 2.54 20.40 14.98
N PHE A 306 1.21 20.54 14.85
CA PHE A 306 0.46 20.31 13.62
C PHE A 306 0.38 21.54 12.71
N ARG A 307 1.00 22.68 13.10
CA ARG A 307 1.49 23.63 12.09
C ARG A 307 2.33 22.80 11.14
N GLN A 308 1.80 22.62 9.94
CA GLN A 308 2.41 21.94 8.81
C GLN A 308 3.95 21.97 8.95
N ARG A 309 4.58 20.80 8.94
CA ARG A 309 6.04 20.60 8.97
C ARG A 309 6.77 20.54 10.33
N LYS A 310 6.14 20.46 11.52
CA LYS A 310 6.89 20.41 12.81
C LYS A 310 6.91 19.09 13.61
N VAL A 311 5.98 18.15 13.43
CA VAL A 311 6.21 16.76 13.92
C VAL A 311 7.34 16.09 13.12
N PHE A 312 7.51 16.52 11.86
CA PHE A 312 8.52 15.99 10.93
C PHE A 312 9.91 16.63 11.00
N ARG A 313 10.24 17.34 12.08
CA ARG A 313 11.40 18.26 12.07
C ARG A 313 12.70 17.72 12.67
N LYS A 314 12.72 16.52 13.26
CA LYS A 314 13.96 15.93 13.79
C LYS A 314 14.49 14.75 12.96
N ARG A 315 13.65 14.06 12.18
CA ARG A 315 13.99 12.97 11.26
C ARG A 315 13.20 13.09 9.97
N ASN A 316 13.75 12.64 8.85
CA ASN A 316 13.09 12.65 7.55
C ASN A 316 12.04 11.53 7.47
N HIS A 317 10.90 11.63 8.19
CA HIS A 317 9.96 10.50 8.27
C HIS A 317 9.38 10.07 6.92
N LEU A 318 9.32 10.95 5.91
CA LEU A 318 8.97 10.53 4.55
C LEU A 318 9.92 9.42 4.05
N GLN A 319 11.22 9.57 4.31
CA GLN A 319 12.21 8.55 4.00
C GLN A 319 12.00 7.28 4.83
N GLU A 320 11.67 7.39 6.11
CA GLU A 320 11.39 6.23 6.97
C GLU A 320 10.13 5.46 6.50
N LEU A 321 9.10 6.17 6.04
CA LEU A 321 7.92 5.55 5.41
C LEU A 321 8.27 4.82 4.12
N LEU A 322 9.16 5.39 3.29
CA LEU A 322 9.64 4.76 2.06
C LEU A 322 10.51 3.53 2.38
N VAL A 323 11.30 3.56 3.46
CA VAL A 323 12.02 2.38 3.97
C VAL A 323 11.05 1.29 4.41
N LEU A 324 9.98 1.63 5.16
CA LEU A 324 8.95 0.65 5.54
C LEU A 324 8.30 0.00 4.30
N ALA A 325 7.89 0.82 3.33
CA ALA A 325 7.28 0.33 2.10
C ALA A 325 8.25 -0.56 1.31
N GLU A 326 9.51 -0.15 1.18
CA GLU A 326 10.55 -0.90 0.49
C GLU A 326 10.84 -2.25 1.17
N LEU A 327 11.00 -2.26 2.50
CA LEU A 327 11.24 -3.49 3.26
C LEU A 327 10.03 -4.44 3.25
N GLN A 328 8.82 -3.90 3.37
CA GLN A 328 7.57 -4.65 3.25
C GLN A 328 7.51 -5.38 1.91
N ASP A 329 7.93 -4.69 0.86
CA ASP A 329 7.88 -5.17 -0.52
C ASP A 329 8.92 -6.24 -0.80
N GLU A 330 10.12 -6.07 -0.24
CA GLU A 330 11.18 -7.07 -0.32
C GLU A 330 10.82 -8.42 0.31
N VAL A 331 9.98 -8.42 1.37
CA VAL A 331 9.48 -9.64 2.01
C VAL A 331 8.14 -10.13 1.43
N GLY A 332 7.64 -9.49 0.37
CA GLY A 332 6.44 -9.90 -0.35
C GLY A 332 5.11 -9.61 0.34
N MET A 333 5.08 -8.71 1.32
CA MET A 333 3.84 -8.25 1.95
C MET A 333 3.19 -7.17 1.09
N ARG A 334 1.88 -7.25 0.83
CA ARG A 334 1.12 -6.28 0.03
C ARG A 334 0.34 -5.29 0.89
N ASP A 335 -0.45 -4.42 0.25
CA ASP A 335 -1.27 -3.35 0.84
C ASP A 335 -0.47 -2.12 1.32
N TYR A 336 0.60 -1.78 0.59
CA TYR A 336 1.61 -0.79 0.97
C TYR A 336 1.06 0.55 1.43
N ASP A 337 -0.09 1.00 0.92
CA ASP A 337 -0.54 2.35 1.22
C ASP A 337 -2.00 2.66 0.76
N PRO A 338 -2.81 3.39 1.55
CA PRO A 338 -4.13 3.84 1.12
C PRO A 338 -4.13 4.85 -0.04
N TYR A 339 -3.10 5.67 -0.22
CA TYR A 339 -2.99 6.61 -1.34
C TYR A 339 -2.74 5.91 -2.67
N LEU A 340 -1.99 4.80 -2.69
CA LEU A 340 -1.86 3.98 -3.91
C LEU A 340 -3.21 3.41 -4.37
N SER A 341 -4.07 3.02 -3.43
CA SER A 341 -5.42 2.53 -3.77
C SER A 341 -6.33 3.61 -4.39
N ARG A 342 -5.96 4.90 -4.27
CA ARG A 342 -6.70 6.02 -4.89
C ARG A 342 -6.26 6.28 -6.33
N ILE A 343 -5.14 5.72 -6.75
CA ILE A 343 -4.62 5.91 -8.10
C ILE A 343 -5.63 5.37 -9.11
N GLY A 344 -5.99 6.24 -10.05
CA GLY A 344 -6.97 5.97 -11.08
C GLY A 344 -8.37 5.67 -10.59
N THR A 345 -8.68 5.96 -9.33
CA THR A 345 -10.07 5.97 -8.84
C THR A 345 -10.68 7.35 -9.06
N THR A 346 -11.93 7.40 -9.50
CA THR A 346 -12.74 8.63 -9.51
C THR A 346 -13.28 8.87 -8.10
N VAL A 347 -13.60 10.13 -7.74
CA VAL A 347 -13.83 10.62 -6.35
C VAL A 347 -14.32 9.54 -5.36
N THR A 348 -13.51 9.29 -4.32
CA THR A 348 -13.70 8.18 -3.36
C THR A 348 -14.61 8.51 -2.17
N CYS A 349 -15.09 9.74 -2.07
CA CYS A 349 -15.88 10.17 -0.91
C CYS A 349 -17.33 9.70 -1.02
N GLY A 350 -17.79 8.93 -0.02
CA GLY A 350 -19.17 8.47 0.05
C GLY A 350 -20.21 9.59 0.24
N ILE A 351 -19.79 10.75 0.76
CA ILE A 351 -20.65 11.96 0.81
C ILE A 351 -20.96 12.43 -0.62
N TYR A 352 -19.94 12.53 -1.47
CA TYR A 352 -20.08 13.07 -2.82
C TYR A 352 -20.92 12.16 -3.72
N THR A 353 -20.74 10.84 -3.56
CA THR A 353 -21.49 9.79 -4.28
C THR A 353 -22.84 9.44 -3.65
N LYS A 354 -23.18 10.08 -2.50
CA LYS A 354 -24.37 9.80 -1.69
C LYS A 354 -24.48 8.34 -1.25
N SER A 355 -23.35 7.64 -1.17
CA SER A 355 -23.30 6.18 -0.98
C SER A 355 -23.18 5.75 0.47
N PHE A 356 -22.97 6.67 1.41
CA PHE A 356 -22.81 6.35 2.83
C PHE A 356 -24.10 6.50 3.61
N PHE A 357 -24.41 5.46 4.38
CA PHE A 357 -25.43 5.47 5.43
C PHE A 357 -24.76 5.02 6.72
N VAL A 358 -24.41 5.95 7.61
CA VAL A 358 -23.65 5.66 8.84
C VAL A 358 -24.58 5.80 10.02
N LEU A 359 -24.82 4.70 10.73
CA LEU A 359 -25.79 4.64 11.83
C LEU A 359 -25.08 4.47 13.17
N ASP A 360 -25.42 5.36 14.11
CA ASP A 360 -24.98 5.26 15.51
C ASP A 360 -25.99 4.47 16.38
N PRO A 361 -25.60 4.07 17.62
CA PRO A 361 -26.49 3.37 18.54
C PRO A 361 -27.76 4.14 18.95
N TYR A 362 -27.79 5.46 18.75
CA TYR A 362 -28.88 6.36 19.15
C TYR A 362 -29.89 6.60 18.01
N GLY A 363 -29.68 5.99 16.85
CA GLY A 363 -30.55 6.12 15.69
C GLY A 363 -30.23 7.30 14.79
N ASN A 364 -29.13 8.02 15.00
CA ASN A 364 -28.73 9.10 14.10
C ASN A 364 -28.07 8.53 12.84
N VAL A 365 -28.38 9.14 11.69
CA VAL A 365 -27.82 8.78 10.38
C VAL A 365 -26.89 9.88 9.90
N SER A 366 -25.65 9.53 9.56
CA SER A 366 -24.66 10.43 9.00
C SER A 366 -24.21 10.06 7.59
N ALA A 367 -23.84 11.08 6.82
CA ALA A 367 -23.22 10.94 5.49
C ALA A 367 -21.71 10.63 5.55
N CYS A 368 -21.06 10.67 6.72
CA CYS A 368 -19.60 10.49 6.85
C CYS A 368 -19.25 9.36 7.81
N GLU A 369 -18.42 8.40 7.39
CA GLU A 369 -17.99 7.27 8.27
C GLU A 369 -17.14 7.72 9.47
N ARG A 370 -16.61 8.94 9.45
CA ARG A 370 -15.86 9.53 10.56
C ARG A 370 -16.76 10.16 11.63
N HIS A 371 -18.06 10.24 11.39
CA HIS A 371 -19.04 10.67 12.35
C HIS A 371 -19.57 9.44 13.09
N THR A 372 -19.50 9.41 14.42
CA THR A 372 -19.90 8.19 15.12
C THR A 372 -20.68 8.34 16.42
N GLY A 373 -21.03 9.55 16.86
CA GLY A 373 -22.11 9.74 17.84
C GLY A 373 -22.06 11.04 18.67
N PRO A 374 -22.91 11.14 19.72
CA PRO A 374 -23.08 12.34 20.55
C PRO A 374 -21.80 12.86 21.23
N TYR A 375 -20.85 11.99 21.56
CA TYR A 375 -19.56 12.39 22.13
C TYR A 375 -18.77 13.26 21.16
N ASP A 376 -18.72 12.85 19.90
CA ASP A 376 -17.97 13.55 18.89
C ASP A 376 -18.51 14.97 18.69
N PHE A 377 -19.79 15.23 18.99
CA PHE A 377 -20.37 16.58 18.94
C PHE A 377 -19.88 17.50 20.04
N LYS A 378 -19.52 16.95 21.21
CA LYS A 378 -18.95 17.74 22.31
C LYS A 378 -17.53 18.17 21.94
N ALA A 379 -16.73 17.23 21.42
CA ALA A 379 -15.35 17.49 21.02
C ALA A 379 -15.26 18.31 19.72
N TYR A 380 -16.17 18.05 18.77
CA TYR A 380 -16.18 18.59 17.42
C TYR A 380 -17.63 18.93 17.01
N PRO A 381 -18.15 20.10 17.43
CA PRO A 381 -19.54 20.49 17.15
C PRO A 381 -19.94 20.45 15.67
N PHE A 382 -19.00 20.71 14.75
CA PHE A 382 -19.21 20.63 13.30
C PHE A 382 -19.67 19.24 12.82
N LEU A 383 -19.44 18.17 13.60
CA LEU A 383 -19.85 16.83 13.21
C LEU A 383 -21.37 16.63 13.19
N LYS A 384 -22.12 17.46 13.93
CA LYS A 384 -23.59 17.49 13.86
C LYS A 384 -24.09 17.80 12.46
N GLU A 385 -23.33 18.58 11.71
CA GLU A 385 -23.71 18.96 10.35
C GLU A 385 -23.68 17.78 9.40
N PHE A 386 -22.89 16.72 9.67
CA PHE A 386 -22.93 15.50 8.87
C PHE A 386 -24.15 14.60 9.15
N ILE A 387 -25.01 14.95 10.11
CA ILE A 387 -26.29 14.26 10.32
C ILE A 387 -27.22 14.59 9.18
N ILE A 388 -27.69 13.55 8.49
CA ILE A 388 -28.65 13.61 7.39
C ILE A 388 -29.99 13.00 7.75
N GLY A 389 -30.15 12.47 8.97
CA GLY A 389 -31.43 11.89 9.37
C GLY A 389 -31.40 11.16 10.69
N ARG A 390 -32.54 10.58 11.06
CA ARG A 390 -32.71 9.81 12.30
C ARG A 390 -33.78 8.73 12.13
N TYR A 391 -33.68 7.68 12.93
CA TYR A 391 -34.73 6.68 13.08
C TYR A 391 -36.00 7.29 13.72
N ASN A 392 -37.15 7.03 13.11
CA ASN A 392 -38.48 7.41 13.57
C ASN A 392 -39.22 6.16 14.10
N PRO A 393 -39.41 6.04 15.42
CA PRO A 393 -40.09 4.88 16.02
C PRO A 393 -41.55 4.71 15.59
N GLU A 394 -42.28 5.81 15.35
CA GLU A 394 -43.70 5.79 14.96
C GLU A 394 -43.87 5.23 13.55
N LYS A 395 -43.08 5.74 12.60
CA LYS A 395 -43.04 5.23 11.21
C LYS A 395 -42.36 3.86 11.10
N LYS A 396 -41.62 3.45 12.14
CA LYS A 396 -40.71 2.29 12.15
C LYS A 396 -39.72 2.34 10.97
N ASP A 397 -39.31 3.55 10.59
CA ASP A 397 -38.48 3.85 9.42
C ASP A 397 -37.53 5.04 9.68
N PHE A 398 -36.74 5.47 8.70
CA PHE A 398 -35.81 6.61 8.82
C PHE A 398 -36.32 7.86 8.12
N ASP A 399 -36.24 9.00 8.81
CA ASP A 399 -36.46 10.31 8.21
C ASP A 399 -35.10 10.84 7.72
N ILE A 400 -34.89 10.85 6.40
CA ILE A 400 -33.65 11.29 5.75
C ILE A 400 -33.87 12.60 5.01
N ASP A 401 -32.97 13.56 5.25
CA ASP A 401 -32.88 14.83 4.56
C ASP A 401 -32.08 14.68 3.26
N PHE A 402 -32.80 14.42 2.17
CA PHE A 402 -32.21 14.32 0.83
C PHE A 402 -31.74 15.68 0.29
N GLN A 403 -32.34 16.80 0.71
CA GLN A 403 -31.89 18.14 0.29
C GLN A 403 -30.49 18.43 0.84
N LYS A 404 -30.20 17.99 2.06
CA LYS A 404 -28.88 18.09 2.66
C LYS A 404 -27.82 17.26 1.93
N LEU A 405 -28.18 16.11 1.38
CA LEU A 405 -27.30 15.31 0.52
C LEU A 405 -26.97 16.04 -0.80
N GLU A 406 -27.95 16.71 -1.42
CA GLU A 406 -27.71 17.57 -2.59
C GLU A 406 -26.77 18.72 -2.23
N TRP A 407 -27.06 19.42 -1.13
CA TRP A 407 -26.23 20.52 -0.65
C TRP A 407 -24.77 20.10 -0.39
N PHE A 408 -24.53 18.92 0.19
CA PHE A 408 -23.18 18.39 0.35
C PHE A 408 -22.47 18.15 -0.98
N GLN A 409 -23.17 17.61 -1.97
CA GLN A 409 -22.62 17.35 -3.30
C GLN A 409 -22.26 18.67 -3.99
N GLU A 410 -23.15 19.67 -3.96
CA GLU A 410 -22.91 21.01 -4.50
C GLU A 410 -21.76 21.73 -3.80
N THR A 411 -21.67 21.61 -2.48
CA THR A 411 -20.57 22.19 -1.69
C THR A 411 -19.22 21.59 -2.11
N ILE A 412 -19.15 20.26 -2.30
CA ILE A 412 -17.93 19.61 -2.80
C ILE A 412 -17.62 20.09 -4.22
N ARG A 413 -18.60 20.20 -5.13
CA ARG A 413 -18.40 20.76 -6.49
C ARG A 413 -17.84 22.19 -6.43
N ALA A 414 -18.36 23.03 -5.54
CA ALA A 414 -17.89 24.39 -5.35
C ALA A 414 -16.42 24.44 -4.85
N ILE A 415 -16.05 23.59 -3.88
CA ILE A 415 -14.68 23.50 -3.37
C ILE A 415 -13.71 23.00 -4.45
N LEU A 416 -14.11 21.99 -5.22
CA LEU A 416 -13.36 21.45 -6.34
C LEU A 416 -13.04 22.55 -7.37
N LYS A 417 -14.06 23.34 -7.74
CA LYS A 417 -13.92 24.49 -8.66
C LYS A 417 -13.01 25.57 -8.06
N ALA A 418 -13.22 25.94 -6.79
CA ALA A 418 -12.45 26.99 -6.11
C ALA A 418 -10.95 26.66 -5.96
N ASN A 419 -10.58 25.38 -5.98
CA ASN A 419 -9.20 24.92 -5.88
C ASN A 419 -8.62 24.43 -7.23
N ALA A 420 -9.34 24.61 -8.34
CA ALA A 420 -8.95 24.14 -9.67
C ALA A 420 -8.54 22.66 -9.66
N CYS A 421 -9.27 21.81 -8.93
CA CYS A 421 -8.92 20.39 -8.80
C CYS A 421 -8.97 19.65 -10.13
N ALA A 422 -9.78 20.13 -11.08
CA ALA A 422 -9.90 19.51 -12.40
C ALA A 422 -8.63 19.57 -13.23
N SER A 423 -7.91 20.69 -13.20
CA SER A 423 -6.61 20.82 -13.86
C SER A 423 -5.44 20.35 -12.99
N CYS A 424 -5.70 19.76 -11.82
CA CYS A 424 -4.65 19.32 -10.91
C CYS A 424 -4.32 17.84 -11.14
N SER A 425 -3.16 17.58 -11.73
CA SER A 425 -2.65 16.24 -12.01
C SER A 425 -2.57 15.31 -10.79
N GLN A 426 -2.46 15.85 -9.57
CA GLN A 426 -2.40 15.07 -8.32
C GLN A 426 -3.75 14.84 -7.66
N ALA A 427 -4.83 15.48 -8.13
CA ALA A 427 -6.16 15.36 -7.53
C ALA A 427 -6.63 13.90 -7.34
N PRO A 428 -6.38 12.96 -8.28
CA PRO A 428 -6.75 11.57 -8.10
C PRO A 428 -6.09 10.88 -6.90
N ALA A 429 -4.79 11.08 -6.69
CA ALA A 429 -4.10 10.49 -5.54
C ALA A 429 -4.39 11.21 -4.23
N CYS A 430 -4.57 12.54 -4.27
CA CYS A 430 -4.83 13.32 -3.07
C CYS A 430 -6.26 13.07 -2.52
N GLY A 431 -7.18 12.56 -3.36
CA GLY A 431 -8.59 12.32 -3.02
C GLY A 431 -9.46 13.57 -3.16
N ALA A 432 -8.93 14.63 -3.76
CA ALA A 432 -9.51 15.94 -4.00
C ALA A 432 -10.05 16.67 -2.75
N VAL A 433 -11.25 16.32 -2.26
CA VAL A 433 -11.96 17.08 -1.20
C VAL A 433 -12.45 16.15 -0.10
N CYS A 434 -12.05 16.47 1.14
CA CYS A 434 -12.60 15.84 2.35
C CYS A 434 -13.26 16.89 3.24
N LEU A 435 -14.59 16.95 3.23
CA LEU A 435 -15.36 17.91 4.04
C LEU A 435 -15.04 17.81 5.54
N TYR A 436 -14.80 16.60 6.04
CA TYR A 436 -14.39 16.38 7.44
C TYR A 436 -13.09 17.13 7.76
N GLN A 437 -12.06 16.97 6.92
CA GLN A 437 -10.77 17.63 7.14
C GLN A 437 -10.87 19.16 7.02
N ILE A 438 -11.72 19.64 6.10
CA ILE A 438 -11.99 21.07 5.93
C ILE A 438 -12.64 21.64 7.19
N ALA A 439 -13.75 21.06 7.65
CA ALA A 439 -14.44 21.55 8.83
C ALA A 439 -13.65 21.37 10.13
N HIS A 440 -12.94 20.26 10.28
CA HIS A 440 -12.04 20.07 11.41
C HIS A 440 -10.98 21.18 11.53
N ARG A 441 -10.52 21.71 10.39
CA ARG A 441 -9.49 22.77 10.35
C ARG A 441 -10.07 24.17 10.44
N HIS A 442 -11.17 24.43 9.73
CA HIS A 442 -11.69 25.78 9.50
C HIS A 442 -12.97 26.08 10.27
N GLY A 443 -13.57 25.07 10.92
CA GLY A 443 -14.83 25.20 11.62
C GLY A 443 -16.06 25.28 10.71
N SER A 444 -15.90 25.22 9.38
CA SER A 444 -16.99 25.31 8.40
C SER A 444 -16.74 24.46 7.14
N PHE A 445 -17.80 24.19 6.36
CA PHE A 445 -17.73 23.50 5.06
C PHE A 445 -17.67 24.45 3.86
N PHE A 446 -17.82 25.75 4.09
CA PHE A 446 -18.00 26.74 3.03
C PHE A 446 -16.68 27.24 2.46
N PRO A 447 -16.64 27.54 1.15
CA PRO A 447 -15.52 27.21 0.30
C PRO A 447 -14.22 27.85 0.79
N VAL A 448 -13.30 26.99 1.25
CA VAL A 448 -11.97 27.41 1.66
C VAL A 448 -11.06 27.38 0.44
N ARG A 449 -10.66 28.56 -0.03
CA ARG A 449 -9.54 28.69 -0.98
C ARG A 449 -8.27 28.18 -0.31
N ARG A 450 -7.45 27.38 -1.02
CA ARG A 450 -6.17 26.80 -0.56
C ARG A 450 -6.29 25.61 0.40
N HIS A 451 -7.35 24.78 0.31
CA HIS A 451 -7.36 23.48 0.99
C HIS A 451 -6.14 22.62 0.60
N CYS A 452 -5.60 22.81 -0.61
CA CYS A 452 -4.40 22.17 -1.12
C CYS A 452 -3.18 22.22 -0.18
N ASP A 453 -3.01 23.26 0.63
CA ASP A 453 -1.88 23.40 1.56
C ASP A 453 -1.95 22.38 2.70
N SER A 454 -3.12 21.77 2.90
CA SER A 454 -3.39 20.81 3.97
C SER A 454 -3.14 19.35 3.60
N VAL A 455 -2.99 19.05 2.31
CA VAL A 455 -2.95 17.68 1.79
C VAL A 455 -1.50 17.27 1.53
N ASP A 456 -1.13 16.06 1.96
CA ASP A 456 0.19 15.51 1.66
C ASP A 456 0.31 15.14 0.18
N LYS A 457 1.07 15.95 -0.54
CA LYS A 457 1.41 15.77 -1.96
C LYS A 457 2.74 15.06 -2.16
N GLN A 458 3.61 15.07 -1.14
CA GLN A 458 4.98 14.56 -1.25
C GLN A 458 5.02 13.06 -1.11
N PHE A 459 4.21 12.50 -0.22
CA PHE A 459 4.18 11.07 0.00
C PHE A 459 3.69 10.29 -1.23
N PRO A 460 2.55 10.63 -1.86
CA PRO A 460 2.14 9.97 -3.11
C PRO A 460 3.22 10.09 -4.20
N ALA A 461 3.77 11.29 -4.41
CA ALA A 461 4.82 11.48 -5.42
C ALA A 461 6.07 10.61 -5.15
N SER A 462 6.47 10.49 -3.88
CA SER A 462 7.64 9.68 -3.50
C SER A 462 7.36 8.18 -3.59
N MET A 463 6.15 7.74 -3.25
CA MET A 463 5.75 6.34 -3.41
C MET A 463 5.67 5.95 -4.89
N PHE A 464 5.17 6.86 -5.73
CA PHE A 464 5.23 6.68 -7.17
C PHE A 464 6.65 6.57 -7.68
N LYS A 465 7.55 7.47 -7.25
CA LYS A 465 8.97 7.39 -7.59
C LYS A 465 9.56 6.02 -7.23
N TYR A 466 9.30 5.54 -6.01
CA TYR A 466 9.72 4.22 -5.56
C TYR A 466 9.25 3.11 -6.52
N ILE A 467 7.96 3.09 -6.85
CA ILE A 467 7.37 2.08 -7.75
C ILE A 467 7.99 2.18 -9.15
N THR A 468 8.13 3.38 -9.69
CA THR A 468 8.73 3.55 -11.03
C THR A 468 10.20 3.14 -11.04
N ASP A 469 10.96 3.45 -9.99
CA ASP A 469 12.36 3.05 -9.88
C ASP A 469 12.50 1.52 -9.82
N LYS A 470 11.64 0.88 -9.02
CA LYS A 470 11.62 -0.58 -8.87
C LYS A 470 11.28 -1.30 -10.18
N TYR A 471 10.17 -0.92 -10.82
CA TYR A 471 9.60 -1.73 -11.89
C TYR A 471 9.97 -1.26 -13.31
N LEU A 472 10.17 0.05 -13.54
CA LEU A 472 10.55 0.58 -14.86
C LEU A 472 12.06 0.76 -15.01
N VAL A 473 12.72 1.36 -14.00
CA VAL A 473 14.15 1.65 -14.05
C VAL A 473 15.00 0.41 -13.74
N ARG A 474 14.66 -0.37 -12.72
CA ARG A 474 15.28 -1.68 -12.40
C ARG A 474 16.80 -1.64 -12.12
N LYS A 475 17.45 -0.48 -12.01
CA LYS A 475 18.89 -0.35 -11.67
C LYS A 475 19.21 -0.86 -10.25
N ILE A 476 18.23 -0.76 -9.36
CA ILE A 476 18.27 -1.23 -7.99
C ILE A 476 17.30 -2.42 -7.92
N PRO A 477 17.61 -3.49 -7.16
CA PRO A 477 18.73 -3.62 -6.23
C PRO A 477 20.08 -3.98 -6.89
N CYS A 478 21.18 -3.61 -6.24
CA CYS A 478 22.54 -3.94 -6.67
C CYS A 478 23.51 -4.12 -5.50
N LEU A 479 24.69 -4.68 -5.78
CA LEU A 479 25.80 -4.64 -4.82
C LEU A 479 26.46 -3.27 -4.84
N GLU A 480 26.84 -2.78 -3.68
CA GLU A 480 27.64 -1.58 -3.54
C GLU A 480 28.77 -1.77 -2.54
N LEU A 481 29.96 -1.32 -2.91
CA LEU A 481 31.10 -1.15 -2.01
C LEU A 481 31.28 0.33 -1.68
N GLN A 482 31.10 0.68 -0.41
CA GLN A 482 31.28 2.05 0.09
C GLN A 482 32.13 2.01 1.36
N HIS A 483 33.25 2.75 1.38
CA HIS A 483 34.20 2.78 2.50
C HIS A 483 34.64 1.39 3.00
N GLY A 484 34.89 0.46 2.07
CA GLY A 484 35.29 -0.92 2.40
C GLY A 484 34.16 -1.84 2.87
N VAL A 485 32.93 -1.34 3.02
CA VAL A 485 31.77 -2.13 3.41
C VAL A 485 30.98 -2.52 2.16
N LEU A 486 30.84 -3.83 1.94
CA LEU A 486 29.96 -4.37 0.90
C LEU A 486 28.51 -4.36 1.41
N SER A 487 27.56 -3.94 0.57
CA SER A 487 26.14 -3.93 0.91
C SER A 487 25.27 -4.35 -0.26
N TYR A 488 24.12 -4.94 0.06
CA TYR A 488 22.99 -5.07 -0.85
C TYR A 488 22.17 -3.78 -0.78
N ARG A 489 22.29 -2.95 -1.81
CA ARG A 489 21.68 -1.63 -1.88
C ARG A 489 20.26 -1.73 -2.44
N LEU A 490 19.33 -1.16 -1.70
CA LEU A 490 17.99 -0.80 -2.15
C LEU A 490 17.91 0.71 -2.42
N THR A 491 16.72 1.24 -2.70
CA THR A 491 16.50 2.65 -3.06
C THR A 491 16.62 3.54 -1.83
N TYR A 492 16.04 3.11 -0.70
CA TYR A 492 15.98 3.88 0.54
C TYR A 492 16.73 3.21 1.69
N HIS A 493 17.01 1.90 1.57
CA HIS A 493 17.74 1.12 2.56
C HIS A 493 18.94 0.37 1.95
N SER A 494 19.81 -0.16 2.82
CA SER A 494 20.84 -1.11 2.42
C SER A 494 21.09 -2.13 3.53
N PHE A 495 21.38 -3.36 3.12
CA PHE A 495 21.84 -4.40 4.03
C PHE A 495 23.35 -4.50 3.90
N SER A 496 24.11 -4.15 4.94
CA SER A 496 25.53 -4.50 5.00
C SER A 496 25.69 -6.01 4.86
N LEU A 497 26.72 -6.47 4.16
CA LEU A 497 26.98 -7.87 3.89
C LEU A 497 28.33 -8.27 4.49
N SER A 498 28.33 -9.38 5.24
CA SER A 498 29.55 -10.05 5.69
C SER A 498 29.75 -11.33 4.87
N VAL A 499 30.92 -11.47 4.24
CA VAL A 499 31.23 -12.64 3.41
C VAL A 499 31.50 -13.84 4.30
N GLN A 500 30.79 -14.94 4.06
CA GLN A 500 30.95 -16.18 4.80
C GLN A 500 30.93 -17.41 3.89
N ARG A 501 31.83 -18.37 4.16
CA ARG A 501 31.80 -19.72 3.60
C ARG A 501 31.06 -20.67 4.56
N VAL A 502 30.49 -21.75 4.03
CA VAL A 502 29.87 -22.82 4.83
C VAL A 502 30.88 -23.33 5.87
N GLY A 503 30.45 -23.46 7.13
CA GLY A 503 31.27 -23.93 8.25
C GLY A 503 31.85 -22.85 9.17
N GLY A 504 31.66 -21.56 8.88
CA GLY A 504 32.02 -20.43 9.78
C GLY A 504 30.82 -19.91 10.60
N SER A 505 31.07 -19.25 11.74
CA SER A 505 30.00 -18.65 12.55
C SER A 505 29.34 -17.46 11.81
N MET A 506 28.02 -17.49 11.61
CA MET A 506 27.25 -16.32 11.16
C MET A 506 27.29 -15.20 12.20
N ARG A 507 27.99 -14.10 11.88
CA ARG A 507 28.21 -12.95 12.81
C ARG A 507 27.34 -11.74 12.46
N GLU A 508 27.19 -11.44 11.17
CA GLU A 508 26.41 -10.30 10.65
C GLU A 508 25.50 -10.73 9.48
N ASN A 509 24.76 -9.80 8.87
CA ASN A 509 23.95 -10.07 7.68
C ASN A 509 24.80 -10.82 6.63
N PRO A 510 24.47 -12.09 6.31
CA PRO A 510 25.45 -12.95 5.67
C PRO A 510 25.32 -12.95 4.14
N TYR A 511 26.47 -12.87 3.49
CA TYR A 511 26.65 -13.26 2.11
C TYR A 511 27.28 -14.66 2.08
N VAL A 512 26.44 -15.67 1.82
CA VAL A 512 26.75 -17.09 1.99
C VAL A 512 27.11 -17.73 0.65
N TYR A 513 28.27 -18.37 0.60
CA TYR A 513 28.69 -19.21 -0.53
C TYR A 513 28.16 -20.63 -0.35
N VAL A 514 27.63 -21.24 -1.41
CA VAL A 514 27.04 -22.57 -1.44
C VAL A 514 27.58 -23.34 -2.65
N THR A 515 28.09 -24.54 -2.42
CA THR A 515 28.70 -25.45 -3.39
C THR A 515 27.90 -26.75 -3.48
N ALA A 516 28.12 -27.55 -4.53
CA ALA A 516 27.38 -28.81 -4.72
C ALA A 516 27.61 -29.83 -3.59
N SER A 517 28.79 -29.78 -2.96
CA SER A 517 29.20 -30.64 -1.85
C SER A 517 28.59 -30.25 -0.49
N ASP A 518 28.01 -29.05 -0.37
CA ASP A 518 27.52 -28.57 0.92
C ASP A 518 26.29 -29.33 1.41
N ASP A 519 26.25 -29.56 2.73
CA ASP A 519 25.05 -30.06 3.40
C ASP A 519 24.04 -28.92 3.56
N LEU A 520 23.12 -28.83 2.59
CA LEU A 520 22.05 -27.83 2.61
C LEU A 520 21.10 -27.98 3.81
N ILE A 521 20.99 -29.18 4.41
CA ILE A 521 20.15 -29.39 5.59
C ILE A 521 20.82 -28.76 6.81
N ALA A 522 22.12 -28.99 7.00
CA ALA A 522 22.90 -28.35 8.06
C ALA A 522 22.89 -26.81 7.88
N LEU A 523 23.12 -26.33 6.65
CA LEU A 523 23.09 -24.90 6.35
C LEU A 523 21.72 -24.27 6.67
N ALA A 524 20.62 -24.93 6.33
CA ALA A 524 19.29 -24.44 6.68
C ALA A 524 19.12 -24.33 8.20
N LYS A 525 19.58 -25.32 8.98
CA LYS A 525 19.52 -25.26 10.45
C LYS A 525 20.31 -24.08 10.99
N ASP A 526 21.51 -23.84 10.47
CA ASP A 526 22.33 -22.72 10.90
C ASP A 526 21.67 -21.38 10.57
N ILE A 527 21.12 -21.23 9.36
CA ILE A 527 20.40 -20.02 8.93
C ILE A 527 19.21 -19.75 9.85
N LEU A 528 18.45 -20.79 10.20
CA LEU A 528 17.31 -20.68 11.12
C LEU A 528 17.76 -20.32 12.54
N ALA A 529 18.83 -20.94 13.04
CA ALA A 529 19.38 -20.62 14.35
C ALA A 529 19.85 -19.17 14.41
N TYR A 530 20.55 -18.70 13.39
CA TYR A 530 21.00 -17.31 13.28
C TYR A 530 19.82 -16.33 13.24
N LYS A 531 18.86 -16.57 12.36
CA LYS A 531 17.64 -15.78 12.23
C LYS A 531 16.90 -15.66 13.56
N ASN A 532 16.66 -16.79 14.24
CA ASN A 532 15.82 -16.84 15.43
C ASN A 532 16.45 -16.14 16.65
N ARG A 533 17.76 -15.87 16.64
CA ARG A 533 18.46 -15.09 17.67
C ARG A 533 18.33 -13.58 17.46
N ARG A 534 17.83 -13.11 16.32
CA ARG A 534 17.79 -11.68 15.97
C ARG A 534 16.35 -11.16 15.90
N VAL A 535 16.19 -9.91 16.33
CA VAL A 535 14.91 -9.19 16.27
C VAL A 535 14.75 -8.43 14.94
N GLU A 536 15.86 -8.02 14.33
CA GLU A 536 15.86 -7.29 13.06
C GLU A 536 15.70 -8.23 11.85
N LEU A 537 15.11 -7.70 10.77
CA LEU A 537 15.10 -8.37 9.49
C LEU A 537 16.53 -8.55 8.97
N THR A 538 16.89 -9.79 8.66
CA THR A 538 18.19 -10.15 8.09
C THR A 538 18.00 -10.61 6.65
N LEU A 539 18.75 -10.02 5.73
CA LEU A 539 18.92 -10.54 4.37
C LEU A 539 20.01 -11.60 4.36
N PHE A 540 19.68 -12.79 3.83
CA PHE A 540 20.65 -13.79 3.43
C PHE A 540 20.85 -13.73 1.92
N LEU A 541 22.01 -13.25 1.47
CA LEU A 541 22.37 -13.31 0.05
C LEU A 541 23.10 -14.63 -0.20
N LEU A 542 22.55 -15.48 -1.06
CA LEU A 542 23.06 -16.83 -1.31
C LEU A 542 23.71 -16.89 -2.70
N LYS A 543 24.98 -17.31 -2.75
CA LYS A 543 25.71 -17.55 -3.99
C LYS A 543 25.92 -19.04 -4.17
N PHE A 544 25.21 -19.61 -5.13
CA PHE A 544 25.43 -20.98 -5.53
C PHE A 544 26.52 -21.04 -6.61
N ASP A 545 27.49 -21.92 -6.39
CA ASP A 545 28.58 -22.21 -7.31
C ASP A 545 28.40 -23.63 -7.87
N PHE A 546 27.39 -23.76 -8.73
CA PHE A 546 27.06 -25.00 -9.42
C PHE A 546 27.54 -24.91 -10.86
N ASN A 547 28.36 -25.87 -11.28
CA ASN A 547 28.76 -25.98 -12.67
C ASN A 547 27.56 -26.49 -13.51
N SER A 548 27.23 -25.77 -14.58
CA SER A 548 26.11 -26.09 -15.47
C SER A 548 26.22 -27.44 -16.18
N GLU A 549 27.44 -27.95 -16.36
CA GLU A 549 27.70 -29.24 -17.02
C GLU A 549 27.48 -30.43 -16.08
N THR A 550 27.66 -30.24 -14.76
CA THR A 550 27.59 -31.31 -13.76
C THR A 550 26.36 -31.23 -12.87
N ALA A 551 25.69 -30.07 -12.82
CA ALA A 551 24.48 -29.87 -12.03
C ALA A 551 23.35 -30.81 -12.48
N SER A 552 22.91 -31.68 -11.57
CA SER A 552 21.94 -32.73 -11.84
C SER A 552 20.52 -32.37 -11.38
N ARG A 553 19.53 -33.18 -11.79
CA ARG A 553 18.15 -33.08 -11.25
C ARG A 553 18.09 -33.35 -9.74
N GLN A 554 18.94 -34.24 -9.24
CA GLN A 554 19.03 -34.55 -7.82
C GLN A 554 19.50 -33.32 -7.00
N ASP A 555 20.46 -32.57 -7.54
CA ASP A 555 20.88 -31.29 -6.93
C ASP A 555 19.74 -30.27 -6.96
N GLY A 556 18.95 -30.26 -8.03
CA GLY A 556 17.77 -29.40 -8.14
C GLY A 556 16.74 -29.69 -7.06
N GLU A 557 16.50 -30.95 -6.73
CA GLU A 557 15.61 -31.36 -5.63
C GLU A 557 16.16 -30.97 -4.25
N ARG A 558 17.47 -31.16 -4.03
CA ARG A 558 18.16 -30.71 -2.81
C ARG A 558 17.98 -29.21 -2.60
N VAL A 559 18.23 -28.41 -3.64
CA VAL A 559 18.04 -26.95 -3.59
C VAL A 559 16.58 -26.59 -3.36
N ARG A 560 15.62 -27.23 -4.05
CA ARG A 560 14.20 -26.93 -3.86
C ARG A 560 13.75 -27.19 -2.43
N ARG A 561 14.18 -28.32 -1.82
CA ARG A 561 13.90 -28.63 -0.41
C ARG A 561 14.49 -27.58 0.52
N PHE A 562 15.73 -27.17 0.28
CA PHE A 562 16.40 -26.10 1.04
C PHE A 562 15.62 -24.77 0.98
N LEU A 563 15.28 -24.30 -0.23
CA LEU A 563 14.53 -23.05 -0.40
C LEU A 563 13.12 -23.13 0.22
N SER A 564 12.48 -24.30 0.15
CA SER A 564 11.19 -24.56 0.82
C SER A 564 11.30 -24.42 2.34
N VAL A 565 12.36 -24.96 2.96
CA VAL A 565 12.61 -24.80 4.40
C VAL A 565 12.79 -23.33 4.75
N LEU A 566 13.60 -22.58 3.99
CA LEU A 566 13.80 -21.15 4.24
C LEU A 566 12.49 -20.36 4.14
N LYS A 567 11.71 -20.58 3.07
CA LYS A 567 10.44 -19.89 2.83
C LYS A 567 9.38 -20.22 3.88
N LYS A 568 9.21 -21.50 4.24
CA LYS A 568 8.26 -21.98 5.27
C LYS A 568 8.55 -21.38 6.65
N ASN A 569 9.81 -21.06 6.93
CA ASN A 569 10.25 -20.49 8.19
C ASN A 569 10.45 -18.97 8.14
N HIS A 570 9.92 -18.30 7.11
CA HIS A 570 9.99 -16.84 6.95
C HIS A 570 11.43 -16.30 7.04
N VAL A 571 12.34 -16.92 6.29
CA VAL A 571 13.71 -16.42 6.06
C VAL A 571 13.67 -15.48 4.87
N TYR A 572 14.22 -14.27 5.02
CA TYR A 572 14.37 -13.33 3.91
C TYR A 572 15.71 -13.58 3.21
N PHE A 573 15.66 -14.14 2.00
CA PHE A 573 16.85 -14.47 1.23
C PHE A 573 16.72 -14.03 -0.23
N LYS A 574 17.87 -13.87 -0.89
CA LYS A 574 18.00 -13.67 -2.33
C LYS A 574 19.09 -14.58 -2.87
N ILE A 575 18.96 -15.04 -4.11
CA ILE A 575 20.06 -15.72 -4.81
C ILE A 575 20.80 -14.69 -5.67
N SER A 576 22.13 -14.66 -5.58
CA SER A 576 22.96 -13.64 -6.22
C SER A 576 23.08 -13.81 -7.74
N ARG A 577 22.95 -15.05 -8.25
CA ARG A 577 23.06 -15.42 -9.67
C ARG A 577 21.97 -16.41 -10.09
N PRO A 578 21.59 -16.45 -11.39
CA PRO A 578 20.76 -17.53 -11.91
C PRO A 578 21.40 -18.89 -11.66
N LEU A 579 20.59 -19.87 -11.31
CA LEU A 579 21.01 -21.26 -11.16
C LEU A 579 21.02 -21.98 -12.53
N PRO A 580 21.77 -23.08 -12.69
CA PRO A 580 21.75 -23.84 -13.92
C PRO A 580 20.35 -24.35 -14.29
N ARG A 581 19.97 -24.21 -15.56
CA ARG A 581 18.69 -24.75 -16.06
C ARG A 581 18.59 -26.27 -15.89
N SER A 582 19.71 -26.98 -15.89
CA SER A 582 19.76 -28.44 -15.72
C SER A 582 19.17 -28.93 -14.40
N LEU A 583 19.13 -28.10 -13.34
CA LEU A 583 18.52 -28.45 -12.05
C LEU A 583 17.04 -28.80 -12.16
N TRP A 584 16.30 -28.09 -13.02
CA TRP A 584 14.83 -28.18 -13.09
C TRP A 584 14.26 -28.28 -14.52
N GLY A 585 15.09 -28.13 -15.55
CA GLY A 585 14.73 -28.18 -16.97
C GLY A 585 13.43 -27.46 -17.28
N GLN A 586 12.39 -28.19 -17.69
CA GLN A 586 11.07 -27.61 -18.03
C GLN A 586 10.41 -26.85 -16.85
N GLU A 587 10.68 -27.24 -15.60
CA GLU A 587 10.12 -26.56 -14.42
C GLU A 587 10.91 -25.31 -13.99
N TYR A 588 12.05 -25.01 -14.63
CA TYR A 588 12.98 -23.96 -14.20
C TYR A 588 12.29 -22.61 -13.93
N LEU A 589 11.49 -22.12 -14.88
CA LEU A 589 10.81 -20.83 -14.74
C LEU A 589 9.74 -20.85 -13.64
N THR A 590 9.07 -21.98 -13.46
CA THR A 590 8.09 -22.19 -12.37
C THR A 590 8.78 -22.10 -11.02
N VAL A 591 9.92 -22.79 -10.84
CA VAL A 591 10.69 -22.75 -9.60
C VAL A 591 11.26 -21.36 -9.34
N CYS A 592 11.82 -20.70 -10.36
CA CYS A 592 12.28 -19.32 -10.23
C CYS A 592 11.17 -18.38 -9.77
N THR A 593 9.95 -18.52 -10.32
CA THR A 593 8.79 -17.72 -9.93
C THR A 593 8.32 -18.06 -8.51
N GLU A 594 8.29 -19.35 -8.15
CA GLU A 594 7.85 -19.84 -6.84
C GLU A 594 8.73 -19.30 -5.70
N TYR A 595 10.04 -19.21 -5.90
CA TYR A 595 11.01 -18.80 -4.89
C TYR A 595 11.61 -17.40 -5.10
N GLY A 596 11.20 -16.67 -6.15
CA GLY A 596 11.71 -15.33 -6.46
C GLY A 596 13.19 -15.33 -6.86
N LEU A 597 13.61 -16.31 -7.66
CA LEU A 597 15.00 -16.48 -8.10
C LEU A 597 15.25 -15.71 -9.40
N PRO A 598 16.48 -15.18 -9.62
CA PRO A 598 16.84 -14.60 -10.91
C PRO A 598 16.82 -15.69 -12.00
N ALA A 599 16.01 -15.50 -13.03
CA ALA A 599 15.86 -16.46 -14.14
C ALA A 599 16.87 -16.18 -15.27
N HIS A 600 17.35 -14.94 -15.37
CA HIS A 600 18.23 -14.46 -16.44
C HIS A 600 19.49 -13.78 -15.90
N PHE A 601 20.58 -13.83 -16.67
CA PHE A 601 21.85 -13.24 -16.23
C PHE A 601 21.78 -11.73 -16.02
N LYS A 602 20.91 -11.02 -16.74
CA LYS A 602 20.67 -9.59 -16.49
C LYS A 602 20.06 -9.30 -15.11
N GLU A 603 19.42 -10.29 -14.47
CA GLU A 603 18.86 -10.20 -13.11
C GLU A 603 19.89 -10.58 -12.05
N CYS A 604 21.08 -11.06 -12.46
CA CYS A 604 22.19 -11.37 -11.59
C CYS A 604 22.59 -10.13 -10.78
N VAL A 605 22.50 -10.23 -9.45
CA VAL A 605 22.86 -9.16 -8.53
C VAL A 605 24.38 -8.92 -8.56
N GLU A 606 25.15 -9.97 -8.83
CA GLU A 606 26.60 -9.89 -8.98
C GLU A 606 27.07 -9.42 -10.36
N LEU A 607 26.17 -9.18 -11.32
CA LEU A 607 26.52 -8.71 -12.67
C LEU A 607 27.47 -7.51 -12.62
N TYR A 608 27.20 -6.60 -11.69
CA TYR A 608 27.99 -5.42 -11.44
C TYR A 608 27.93 -5.03 -9.96
N MET A 609 28.88 -4.19 -9.57
CA MET A 609 28.94 -3.55 -8.27
C MET A 609 29.13 -2.04 -8.46
N LYS A 610 28.37 -1.25 -7.71
CA LYS A 610 28.56 0.20 -7.62
C LYS A 610 29.73 0.50 -6.69
N GLN A 611 30.69 1.30 -7.17
CA GLN A 611 31.83 1.81 -6.41
C GLN A 611 31.89 3.33 -6.57
N GLY A 612 31.29 4.07 -5.64
CA GLY A 612 31.10 5.50 -5.81
C GLY A 612 30.21 5.80 -7.02
N ALA A 613 30.74 6.52 -8.01
CA ALA A 613 30.09 6.79 -9.30
C ALA A 613 30.41 5.74 -10.37
N VAL A 614 31.30 4.79 -10.10
CA VAL A 614 31.78 3.80 -11.06
C VAL A 614 30.94 2.53 -10.99
N VAL A 615 30.69 1.92 -12.14
CA VAL A 615 30.12 0.57 -12.25
C VAL A 615 31.24 -0.40 -12.58
N ARG A 616 31.50 -1.37 -11.71
CA ARG A 616 32.48 -2.43 -11.95
C ARG A 616 31.75 -3.74 -12.24
N PHE A 617 32.03 -4.34 -13.38
CA PHE A 617 31.43 -5.59 -13.79
C PHE A 617 32.08 -6.79 -13.11
N VAL A 618 31.35 -7.90 -13.11
CA VAL A 618 31.79 -9.18 -12.53
C VAL A 618 33.09 -9.74 -13.13
N ASN A 619 33.41 -9.36 -14.37
CA ASN A 619 34.66 -9.70 -15.07
C ASN A 619 35.83 -8.77 -14.70
N GLY A 620 35.66 -7.87 -13.72
CA GLY A 620 36.68 -6.92 -13.25
C GLY A 620 36.75 -5.62 -14.04
N ARG A 621 36.14 -5.55 -15.23
CA ARG A 621 36.15 -4.37 -16.10
C ARG A 621 35.28 -3.25 -15.55
N VAL A 622 35.58 -2.03 -15.96
CA VAL A 622 34.85 -0.82 -15.59
C VAL A 622 33.86 -0.47 -16.70
N GLY A 623 32.63 -0.13 -16.32
CA GLY A 623 31.61 0.33 -17.26
C GLY A 623 32.02 1.62 -17.97
N LYS A 624 31.57 1.77 -19.21
CA LYS A 624 31.88 2.93 -20.07
C LYS A 624 31.28 4.23 -19.53
N GLN A 625 30.27 4.13 -18.67
CA GLN A 625 29.51 5.27 -18.16
C GLN A 625 29.52 5.31 -16.62
N SER A 626 29.30 6.50 -16.07
CA SER A 626 29.06 6.66 -14.63
C SER A 626 27.69 6.08 -14.25
N TRP A 627 27.57 5.55 -13.02
CA TRP A 627 26.34 5.01 -12.44
C TRP A 627 25.11 5.91 -12.64
N ASN A 628 25.31 7.23 -12.52
CA ASN A 628 24.23 8.21 -12.64
C ASN A 628 23.75 8.41 -14.08
N VAL A 629 24.53 7.95 -15.07
CA VAL A 629 24.26 8.11 -16.50
C VAL A 629 23.44 6.95 -17.05
N TYR A 630 23.74 5.71 -16.66
CA TYR A 630 22.91 4.56 -17.04
C TYR A 630 21.46 4.80 -16.66
N GLY A 631 20.53 4.54 -17.56
CA GLY A 631 19.11 4.75 -17.33
C GLY A 631 18.37 3.59 -16.74
N ASP A 632 18.81 2.37 -17.01
CA ASP A 632 18.22 1.16 -16.45
C ASP A 632 19.24 0.03 -16.34
N ARG A 633 18.79 -1.13 -15.84
CA ARG A 633 19.62 -2.34 -15.77
C ARG A 633 19.91 -2.96 -17.14
N ASP A 634 19.05 -2.76 -18.12
CA ASP A 634 19.24 -3.32 -19.46
C ASP A 634 20.42 -2.59 -20.16
N GLU A 635 20.55 -1.26 -20.02
CA GLU A 635 21.71 -0.49 -20.48
C GLU A 635 23.02 -0.95 -19.82
N ILE A 636 23.02 -1.16 -18.49
CA ILE A 636 24.19 -1.67 -17.76
C ILE A 636 24.57 -3.06 -18.27
N TYR A 637 23.56 -3.90 -18.58
CA TYR A 637 23.80 -5.24 -19.11
C TYR A 637 24.34 -5.22 -20.54
N GLN A 638 23.88 -4.30 -21.41
CA GLN A 638 24.46 -4.15 -22.75
C GLN A 638 25.93 -3.74 -22.68
N ASP A 639 26.28 -2.78 -21.82
CA ASP A 639 27.67 -2.38 -21.64
C ASP A 639 28.53 -3.53 -21.09
N PHE A 640 27.99 -4.35 -20.19
CA PHE A 640 28.65 -5.58 -19.76
C PHE A 640 28.94 -6.52 -20.93
N LEU A 641 27.98 -6.76 -21.83
CA LEU A 641 28.16 -7.64 -22.99
C LEU A 641 29.20 -7.10 -23.96
N GLU A 642 29.19 -5.79 -24.23
CA GLU A 642 30.22 -5.14 -25.04
C GLU A 642 31.61 -5.27 -24.39
N SER A 643 31.67 -5.21 -23.05
CA SER A 643 32.89 -5.46 -22.28
C SER A 643 33.32 -6.93 -22.26
N GLN A 644 32.61 -7.87 -22.87
CA GLN A 644 33.09 -9.25 -23.05
C GLN A 644 33.72 -9.46 -24.42
N ALA A 645 33.31 -8.64 -25.40
CA ALA A 645 33.75 -8.74 -26.79
C ALA A 645 35.08 -8.01 -27.05
N SER A 646 35.41 -7.00 -26.23
CA SER A 646 36.73 -6.35 -26.21
C SER A 646 37.74 -7.13 -25.37
#